data_AF-A0A932XNU3-F1
#
_entry.id   AF-A0A932XNU3-F1
#
_cell.length_a   1.000
_cell.length_b   1.000
_cell.length_c   1.000
_cell.angle_alpha   90.00
_cell.angle_beta   90.00
_cell.angle_gamma   90.00
#
_symmetry.space_group_name_H-M   'P 1'
#
loop_
_entity.id
_entity.type
_entity.pdbx_description
1 polymer ?
#
loop_
_entity_poly.entity_id
_entity_poly.type
_entity_poly.pdbx_seq_one_letter_code
_entity_poly.pdbx_strand_id
1 'polypeptide(L)'
;MGDNIYLGDRNGVRTPMQWSSDKNAGFSRANPQLLYLPITVDPEYHYETVNVETQQGNPQSLLWWMKRLIALRKRHPAFGRGDMVFLNPVNAKVVAFVRTHGDERILVVANLSRFAQAAELDLSAYRGMTPVEMFGMNPLPPIGKAAYMLTLSPHGFYWLLLREPAGSAPPGGKEERLPVLDARGPWARLPEGRGREALERLLLRYLPAQRWFGGKARIVRDMKIEDAVPVPTDSGPVFLSFVHTDYNEGVAETYMLPLGFATGPRAERLLRDDPWAAIATLHTRENGGVQEGLLFDALADPAFGQALLAMVLRRRQHKGRRGILTAGSTWAMRRLDRHALVRAAPRPLSLEQSNTNLNFADTLILKVFRRVDEGVNPELEIGRMLTEQRRFEHVAPLAGYLEYELGHGRTISVAALHGFVPNHGNAWQFTLDELARYYEHVQTNPEHMLRPPGAEEPLAELAAHEATEQAQTYVGTYLESARLLGQRTAELHTALADAHGDETFGPEEFSTLYQRSLYQSQRTHTGQVLSLLRGKLRDLPAHLRPAASALLAREGEVLARFRRIVGKKLKTVRIRCHGDYHLGQVLFTGRDFVILDFEGEPARPVGERRIKRSPLRDVAGMLRSFDYAAHAALKLRTGDTDEGREQYAALAPWAHYWAQWSGSRFLRAYLETMAGKALLPDDPDDMELMLDMYRLDKALYELAYELNNRPDWADIPLHGLTRMLDGRSARSSARR
;
A
#
# COMPACT_ATOMS: atom_id res chain seq x y z
N MET A 1 8.06 10.87 -40.79
CA MET A 1 8.98 12.01 -40.57
C MET A 1 9.59 12.34 -41.90
N GLY A 2 9.49 13.59 -42.36
CA GLY A 2 10.39 14.28 -43.32
C GLY A 2 10.63 13.67 -44.70
N ASP A 3 10.59 12.37 -44.85
CA ASP A 3 11.10 11.68 -46.01
C ASP A 3 10.19 11.92 -47.20
N ASN A 4 10.77 12.42 -48.27
CA ASN A 4 10.10 12.51 -49.56
C ASN A 4 10.64 11.39 -50.45
N ILE A 5 9.98 10.25 -50.41
CA ILE A 5 10.38 9.03 -51.14
C ILE A 5 10.38 9.19 -52.67
N TYR A 6 9.80 10.29 -53.18
CA TYR A 6 9.82 10.63 -54.61
C TYR A 6 11.11 11.35 -55.04
N LEU A 7 11.97 11.74 -54.10
CA LEU A 7 13.29 12.27 -54.41
C LEU A 7 14.29 11.13 -54.63
N GLY A 8 15.09 11.23 -55.68
CA GLY A 8 16.10 10.22 -56.01
C GLY A 8 17.26 10.14 -55.00
N ASP A 9 17.88 8.95 -54.94
CA ASP A 9 19.04 8.64 -54.10
C ASP A 9 18.83 8.99 -52.61
N ARG A 10 19.81 9.57 -51.92
CA ARG A 10 19.75 9.90 -50.49
C ARG A 10 18.99 11.21 -50.22
N ASN A 11 18.49 11.89 -51.25
CA ASN A 11 17.81 13.18 -51.07
C ASN A 11 16.44 13.02 -50.41
N GLY A 12 15.82 11.85 -50.54
CA GLY A 12 14.54 11.55 -49.88
C GLY A 12 14.59 11.67 -48.37
N VAL A 13 15.73 11.37 -47.73
CA VAL A 13 15.92 11.44 -46.26
C VAL A 13 16.70 12.68 -45.79
N ARG A 14 16.90 13.65 -46.69
CA ARG A 14 17.70 14.88 -46.45
C ARG A 14 16.89 16.16 -46.64
N THR A 15 15.57 16.05 -46.75
CA THR A 15 14.68 17.20 -46.81
C THR A 15 14.88 18.10 -45.58
N PRO A 16 14.61 19.41 -45.69
CA PRO A 16 14.74 20.33 -44.56
C PRO A 16 13.90 19.88 -43.37
N MET A 17 14.47 19.99 -42.17
CA MET A 17 13.79 19.62 -40.92
C MET A 17 12.57 20.53 -40.67
N GLN A 18 11.45 19.92 -40.25
CA GLN A 18 10.19 20.63 -39.96
C GLN A 18 10.20 21.18 -38.52
N TRP A 19 10.69 22.41 -38.32
CA TRP A 19 10.84 23.02 -36.99
C TRP A 19 9.52 23.61 -36.44
N SER A 20 8.79 24.38 -37.25
CA SER A 20 7.52 25.02 -36.87
C SER A 20 6.52 25.01 -38.04
N SER A 21 5.32 25.53 -37.82
CA SER A 21 4.33 25.78 -38.88
C SER A 21 4.63 27.02 -39.74
N ASP A 22 5.75 27.72 -39.49
CA ASP A 22 6.11 28.91 -40.25
C ASP A 22 6.62 28.59 -41.65
N LYS A 23 6.82 29.65 -42.45
CA LYS A 23 7.39 29.58 -43.81
C LYS A 23 8.62 28.65 -43.87
N ASN A 24 8.62 27.76 -44.86
CA ASN A 24 9.64 26.72 -45.03
C ASN A 24 9.85 25.85 -43.78
N ALA A 25 8.77 25.57 -43.05
CA ALA A 25 8.78 24.81 -41.81
C ALA A 25 9.71 25.37 -40.72
N GLY A 26 9.95 26.68 -40.71
CA GLY A 26 10.91 27.34 -39.80
C GLY A 26 12.39 27.10 -40.12
N PHE A 27 12.72 26.35 -41.17
CA PHE A 27 14.11 26.06 -41.55
C PHE A 27 14.82 27.24 -42.23
N SER A 28 14.11 28.04 -43.01
CA SER A 28 14.68 29.16 -43.78
C SER A 28 13.65 30.24 -44.09
N ARG A 29 14.10 31.49 -44.21
CA ARG A 29 13.23 32.62 -44.61
C ARG A 29 13.21 32.85 -46.13
N ALA A 30 14.06 32.15 -46.89
CA ALA A 30 14.22 32.31 -48.33
C ALA A 30 12.91 32.07 -49.12
N ASN A 31 12.87 32.49 -50.39
CA ASN A 31 11.81 32.07 -51.29
C ASN A 31 11.83 30.52 -51.39
N PRO A 32 10.69 29.82 -51.20
CA PRO A 32 10.65 28.35 -51.26
C PRO A 32 11.27 27.75 -52.53
N GLN A 33 11.19 28.46 -53.66
CA GLN A 33 11.78 28.02 -54.95
C GLN A 33 13.33 28.04 -54.96
N LEU A 34 13.95 28.72 -53.99
CA LEU A 34 15.41 28.77 -53.84
C LEU A 34 15.95 27.71 -52.88
N LEU A 35 15.08 26.89 -52.28
CA LEU A 35 15.53 25.79 -51.44
C LEU A 35 16.17 24.70 -52.30
N TYR A 36 17.38 24.28 -51.91
CA TYR A 36 18.10 23.21 -52.59
C TYR A 36 17.31 21.88 -52.57
N LEU A 37 16.59 21.61 -51.48
CA LEU A 37 15.66 20.50 -51.36
C LEU A 37 14.28 20.99 -50.91
N PRO A 38 13.18 20.40 -51.40
CA PRO A 38 11.84 20.83 -51.04
C PRO A 38 11.52 20.46 -49.59
N ILE A 39 10.68 21.28 -48.96
CA ILE A 39 10.03 20.93 -47.69
C ILE A 39 8.94 19.88 -47.91
N THR A 40 8.62 19.12 -46.86
CA THR A 40 7.59 18.09 -46.92
C THR A 40 6.20 18.72 -46.81
N VAL A 41 5.49 18.72 -47.93
CA VAL A 41 4.12 19.26 -48.07
C VAL A 41 3.10 18.15 -48.33
N ASP A 42 3.49 16.89 -48.09
CA ASP A 42 2.59 15.76 -48.17
C ASP A 42 1.45 15.90 -47.13
N PRO A 43 0.17 15.66 -47.49
CA PRO A 43 -0.94 15.82 -46.57
C PRO A 43 -0.84 15.00 -45.27
N GLU A 44 -0.20 13.83 -45.29
CA GLU A 44 -0.06 12.95 -44.12
C GLU A 44 1.04 13.46 -43.15
N TYR A 45 2.10 14.07 -43.69
CA TYR A 45 3.27 14.51 -42.90
C TYR A 45 3.55 16.02 -42.98
N HIS A 46 2.55 16.81 -43.34
CA HIS A 46 2.68 18.24 -43.61
C HIS A 46 3.31 18.99 -42.43
N TYR A 47 4.29 19.86 -42.70
CA TYR A 47 5.03 20.59 -41.66
C TYR A 47 4.16 21.43 -40.72
N GLU A 48 3.00 21.92 -41.16
CA GLU A 48 2.08 22.65 -40.27
C GLU A 48 1.50 21.78 -39.14
N THR A 49 1.43 20.46 -39.34
CA THR A 49 0.87 19.51 -38.36
C THR A 49 1.94 18.65 -37.69
N VAL A 50 2.97 18.24 -38.43
CA VAL A 50 4.05 17.37 -37.96
C VAL A 50 5.38 18.14 -37.94
N ASN A 51 5.54 19.03 -36.96
CA ASN A 51 6.77 19.78 -36.71
C ASN A 51 7.28 19.62 -35.27
N VAL A 52 8.52 20.06 -35.02
CA VAL A 52 9.19 19.97 -33.72
C VAL A 52 8.41 20.73 -32.65
N GLU A 53 8.02 21.97 -32.90
CA GLU A 53 7.28 22.83 -31.95
C GLU A 53 5.96 22.17 -31.49
N THR A 54 5.15 21.70 -32.43
CA THR A 54 3.87 21.01 -32.17
C THR A 54 4.11 19.70 -31.41
N GLN A 55 5.13 18.93 -31.81
CA GLN A 55 5.47 17.70 -31.10
C GLN A 55 6.06 17.94 -29.71
N GLN A 56 6.73 19.07 -29.47
CA GLN A 56 7.20 19.46 -28.14
C GLN A 56 6.03 19.76 -27.21
N GLY A 57 4.99 20.44 -27.69
CA GLY A 57 3.78 20.73 -26.92
C GLY A 57 2.89 19.51 -26.61
N ASN A 58 3.09 18.37 -27.27
CA ASN A 58 2.30 17.16 -27.08
C ASN A 58 3.13 16.00 -26.49
N PRO A 59 3.00 15.68 -25.18
CA PRO A 59 3.72 14.60 -24.51
C PRO A 59 3.51 13.19 -25.08
N GLN A 60 2.47 12.97 -25.89
CA GLN A 60 2.19 11.70 -26.56
C GLN A 60 2.79 11.62 -27.97
N SER A 61 3.53 12.64 -28.41
CA SER A 61 4.12 12.67 -29.74
C SER A 61 5.26 11.66 -29.92
N LEU A 62 5.60 11.37 -31.18
CA LEU A 62 6.75 10.54 -31.53
C LEU A 62 8.05 11.11 -30.96
N LEU A 63 8.22 12.44 -30.93
CA LEU A 63 9.38 13.08 -30.31
C LEU A 63 9.53 12.69 -28.83
N TRP A 64 8.47 12.80 -28.03
CA TRP A 64 8.51 12.40 -26.61
C TRP A 64 8.65 10.89 -26.44
N TRP A 65 8.05 10.09 -27.33
CA TRP A 65 8.28 8.64 -27.37
C TRP A 65 9.77 8.30 -27.59
N MET A 66 10.42 8.93 -28.57
CA MET A 66 11.85 8.73 -28.85
C MET A 66 12.74 9.23 -27.71
N LYS A 67 12.42 10.39 -27.12
CA LYS A 67 13.12 10.90 -25.93
C LYS A 67 13.03 9.90 -24.77
N ARG A 68 11.84 9.33 -24.51
CA ARG A 68 11.62 8.30 -23.47
C ARG A 68 12.48 7.06 -23.71
N LEU A 69 12.48 6.51 -24.94
CA LEU A 69 13.31 5.35 -25.29
C LEU A 69 14.81 5.62 -25.11
N ILE A 70 15.30 6.79 -25.53
CA ILE A 70 16.72 7.16 -25.38
C ILE A 70 17.08 7.30 -23.89
N ALA A 71 16.22 7.95 -23.10
CA ALA A 71 16.44 8.14 -21.68
C ALA A 71 16.47 6.79 -20.93
N LEU A 72 15.55 5.88 -21.24
CA LEU A 72 15.51 4.54 -20.64
C LEU A 72 16.74 3.73 -21.05
N ARG A 73 17.10 3.71 -22.33
CA ARG A 73 18.32 3.04 -22.82
C ARG A 73 19.59 3.55 -22.13
N LYS A 74 19.69 4.86 -21.85
CA LYS A 74 20.86 5.45 -21.18
C LYS A 74 20.98 5.03 -19.70
N ARG A 75 19.86 4.73 -19.04
CA ARG A 75 19.84 4.38 -17.60
C ARG A 75 20.15 2.93 -17.30
N HIS A 76 19.98 2.06 -18.28
CA HIS A 76 20.12 0.62 -18.11
C HIS A 76 21.30 0.14 -18.96
N PRO A 77 22.52 0.07 -18.36
CA PRO A 77 23.72 -0.36 -19.06
C PRO A 77 23.55 -1.70 -19.78
N ALA A 78 22.65 -2.58 -19.32
CA ALA A 78 22.33 -3.83 -20.00
C ALA A 78 21.91 -3.63 -21.46
N PHE A 79 21.25 -2.52 -21.84
CA PHE A 79 20.94 -2.23 -23.25
C PHE A 79 22.12 -1.74 -24.10
N GLY A 80 23.21 -1.28 -23.48
CA GLY A 80 24.41 -0.83 -24.19
C GLY A 80 25.49 -1.90 -24.21
N ARG A 81 25.78 -2.46 -23.04
CA ARG A 81 26.97 -3.25 -22.73
C ARG A 81 26.66 -4.67 -22.23
N GLY A 82 25.39 -5.01 -22.01
CA GLY A 82 25.02 -6.32 -21.45
C GLY A 82 25.12 -7.45 -22.45
N ASP A 83 25.44 -8.64 -21.96
CA ASP A 83 25.37 -9.90 -22.70
C ASP A 83 23.94 -10.15 -23.17
N MET A 84 23.76 -10.92 -24.25
CA MET A 84 22.46 -11.19 -24.85
C MET A 84 22.24 -12.70 -25.00
N VAL A 85 21.16 -13.22 -24.40
CA VAL A 85 20.78 -14.64 -24.44
C VAL A 85 19.37 -14.78 -25.02
N PHE A 86 19.21 -15.49 -26.13
CA PHE A 86 17.91 -15.72 -26.76
C PHE A 86 17.12 -16.83 -26.08
N LEU A 87 15.80 -16.64 -25.94
CA LEU A 87 14.88 -17.58 -25.27
C LEU A 87 14.08 -18.48 -26.23
N ASN A 88 14.30 -18.35 -27.54
CA ASN A 88 13.76 -19.21 -28.61
C ASN A 88 12.30 -19.72 -28.38
N PRO A 89 11.30 -18.81 -28.32
CA PRO A 89 9.91 -19.22 -28.20
C PRO A 89 9.46 -20.02 -29.43
N VAL A 90 8.50 -20.93 -29.25
CA VAL A 90 7.91 -21.72 -30.34
C VAL A 90 7.26 -20.81 -31.40
N ASN A 91 6.71 -19.66 -30.98
CA ASN A 91 6.16 -18.67 -31.91
C ASN A 91 7.28 -17.86 -32.58
N ALA A 92 7.65 -18.24 -33.80
CA ALA A 92 8.69 -17.58 -34.59
C ALA A 92 8.41 -16.10 -34.95
N LYS A 93 7.17 -15.62 -34.77
CA LYS A 93 6.84 -14.19 -34.95
C LYS A 93 7.23 -13.33 -33.74
N VAL A 94 7.61 -13.96 -32.63
CA VAL A 94 8.05 -13.29 -31.41
C VAL A 94 9.53 -13.53 -31.22
N VAL A 95 10.28 -12.44 -31.09
CA VAL A 95 11.69 -12.49 -30.71
C VAL A 95 11.79 -12.17 -29.22
N ALA A 96 12.39 -13.07 -28.45
CA ALA A 96 12.61 -12.88 -27.02
C ALA A 96 14.06 -13.17 -26.63
N PHE A 97 14.65 -12.28 -25.84
CA PHE A 97 16.01 -12.42 -25.32
C PHE A 97 16.16 -11.70 -23.99
N VAL A 98 17.09 -12.16 -23.16
CA VAL A 98 17.48 -11.50 -21.92
C VAL A 98 18.81 -10.80 -22.12
N ARG A 99 18.90 -9.55 -21.66
CA ARG A 99 20.17 -8.84 -21.53
C ARG A 99 20.62 -8.78 -20.08
N THR A 100 21.88 -9.09 -19.84
CA THR A 100 22.45 -9.14 -18.48
C THR A 100 23.71 -8.27 -18.40
N HIS A 101 23.80 -7.41 -17.38
CA HIS A 101 25.00 -6.62 -17.09
C HIS A 101 25.13 -6.42 -15.57
N GLY A 102 26.09 -7.08 -14.95
CA GLY A 102 26.15 -7.16 -13.48
C GLY A 102 24.90 -7.87 -12.93
N ASP A 103 24.24 -7.25 -11.94
CA ASP A 103 23.00 -7.77 -11.34
C ASP A 103 21.73 -7.38 -12.13
N GLU A 104 21.85 -6.52 -13.13
CA GLU A 104 20.74 -6.08 -13.96
C GLU A 104 20.40 -7.12 -15.04
N ARG A 105 19.13 -7.54 -15.09
CA ARG A 105 18.60 -8.52 -16.04
C ARG A 105 17.34 -7.96 -16.70
N ILE A 106 17.34 -7.80 -18.02
CA ILE A 106 16.23 -7.24 -18.78
C ILE A 106 15.75 -8.25 -19.81
N LEU A 107 14.51 -8.71 -19.66
CA LEU A 107 13.81 -9.52 -20.65
C LEU A 107 13.18 -8.61 -21.71
N VAL A 108 13.61 -8.78 -22.96
CA VAL A 108 13.05 -8.12 -24.14
C VAL A 108 12.21 -9.11 -24.91
N VAL A 109 10.97 -8.74 -25.23
CA VAL A 109 10.04 -9.55 -26.01
C VAL A 109 9.40 -8.65 -27.07
N ALA A 110 9.58 -8.97 -28.35
CA ALA A 110 9.10 -8.15 -29.46
C ALA A 110 8.26 -8.98 -30.43
N ASN A 111 7.06 -8.48 -30.74
CA ASN A 111 6.21 -9.03 -31.80
C ASN A 111 6.62 -8.41 -33.15
N LEU A 112 7.11 -9.23 -34.08
CA LEU A 112 7.47 -8.79 -35.43
C LEU A 112 6.25 -8.79 -36.39
N SER A 113 5.10 -9.28 -35.94
CA SER A 113 3.88 -9.36 -36.73
C SER A 113 3.01 -8.12 -36.58
N ARG A 114 2.30 -7.77 -37.66
CA ARG A 114 1.19 -6.80 -37.66
C ARG A 114 -0.08 -7.30 -36.97
N PHE A 115 -0.07 -8.52 -36.45
CA PHE A 115 -1.20 -9.12 -35.72
C PHE A 115 -0.79 -9.42 -34.28
N ALA A 116 -1.75 -9.41 -33.36
CA ALA A 116 -1.50 -9.80 -31.98
C ALA A 116 -0.93 -11.23 -31.91
N GLN A 117 0.06 -11.45 -31.05
CA GLN A 117 0.72 -12.74 -30.87
C GLN A 117 0.74 -13.13 -29.39
N ALA A 118 0.63 -14.42 -29.12
CA ALA A 118 0.94 -14.99 -27.82
C ALA A 118 2.28 -15.74 -27.89
N ALA A 119 3.05 -15.71 -26.81
CA ALA A 119 4.28 -16.47 -26.67
C ALA A 119 4.38 -17.08 -25.27
N GLU A 120 4.83 -18.33 -25.22
CA GLU A 120 5.26 -18.98 -23.99
C GLU A 120 6.79 -18.89 -23.92
N LEU A 121 7.31 -18.39 -22.80
CA LEU A 121 8.75 -18.22 -22.58
C LEU A 121 9.23 -19.16 -21.47
N ASP A 122 10.30 -19.91 -21.74
CA ASP A 122 11.01 -20.61 -20.68
C ASP A 122 11.86 -19.62 -19.90
N LEU A 123 11.39 -19.25 -18.71
CA LEU A 123 12.09 -18.39 -17.77
C LEU A 123 12.52 -19.15 -16.51
N SER A 124 12.67 -20.49 -16.59
CA SER A 124 13.01 -21.34 -15.46
C SER A 124 14.26 -20.89 -14.69
N ALA A 125 15.26 -20.34 -15.40
CA ALA A 125 16.47 -19.77 -14.81
C ALA A 125 16.24 -18.55 -13.89
N TYR A 126 15.07 -17.91 -14.01
CA TYR A 126 14.70 -16.69 -13.29
C TYR A 126 13.51 -16.92 -12.34
N ARG A 127 13.26 -18.17 -11.97
CA ARG A 127 12.14 -18.54 -11.08
C ARG A 127 12.17 -17.74 -9.78
N GLY A 128 11.00 -17.29 -9.35
CA GLY A 128 10.82 -16.48 -8.16
C GLY A 128 11.10 -14.99 -8.38
N MET A 129 11.68 -14.59 -9.51
CA MET A 129 11.77 -13.17 -9.89
C MET A 129 10.42 -12.67 -10.40
N THR A 130 10.21 -11.37 -10.25
CA THR A 130 9.03 -10.66 -10.75
C THR A 130 9.44 -9.79 -11.94
N PRO A 131 8.91 -10.05 -13.16
CA PRO A 131 9.13 -9.16 -14.30
C PRO A 131 8.39 -7.84 -14.07
N VAL A 132 9.08 -6.73 -14.27
CA VAL A 132 8.52 -5.37 -14.09
C VAL A 132 8.65 -4.61 -15.41
N GLU A 133 7.52 -4.14 -15.94
CA GLU A 133 7.48 -3.34 -17.17
C GLU A 133 8.19 -2.01 -16.96
N MET A 134 9.18 -1.70 -17.81
CA MET A 134 10.18 -0.66 -17.52
C MET A 134 9.71 0.79 -17.76
N PHE A 135 8.56 1.00 -18.42
CA PHE A 135 8.04 2.34 -18.68
C PHE A 135 7.12 2.78 -17.53
N GLY A 136 6.12 1.96 -17.21
CA GLY A 136 5.18 2.18 -16.11
C GLY A 136 5.61 1.63 -14.76
N MET A 137 6.70 0.85 -14.68
CA MET A 137 7.15 0.14 -13.48
C MET A 137 6.10 -0.84 -12.93
N ASN A 138 5.23 -1.34 -13.79
CA ASN A 138 4.15 -2.24 -13.43
C ASN A 138 4.69 -3.67 -13.25
N PRO A 139 4.54 -4.30 -12.07
CA PRO A 139 4.90 -5.69 -11.89
C PRO A 139 3.91 -6.60 -12.63
N LEU A 140 4.45 -7.56 -13.38
CA LEU A 140 3.71 -8.67 -13.96
C LEU A 140 3.74 -9.86 -12.97
N PRO A 141 2.93 -10.92 -13.18
CA PRO A 141 2.96 -12.10 -12.32
C PRO A 141 4.36 -12.67 -12.11
N PRO A 142 4.71 -13.18 -10.91
CA PRO A 142 6.03 -13.73 -10.66
C PRO A 142 6.28 -14.99 -11.50
N ILE A 143 7.55 -15.23 -11.85
CA ILE A 143 7.96 -16.37 -12.65
C ILE A 143 7.83 -17.65 -11.82
N GLY A 144 6.84 -18.46 -12.18
CA GLY A 144 6.52 -19.72 -11.52
C GLY A 144 7.25 -20.94 -12.08
N LYS A 145 6.64 -22.12 -11.92
CA LYS A 145 7.15 -23.38 -12.51
C LYS A 145 6.71 -23.61 -13.95
N ALA A 146 5.57 -23.03 -14.35
CA ALA A 146 5.05 -23.13 -15.70
C ALA A 146 5.76 -22.14 -16.66
N ALA A 147 5.65 -22.39 -17.97
CA ALA A 147 6.11 -21.45 -18.99
C ALA A 147 5.41 -20.09 -18.82
N TYR A 148 6.16 -19.01 -19.05
CA TYR A 148 5.69 -17.66 -18.81
C TYR A 148 4.92 -17.14 -20.03
N MET A 149 3.61 -16.97 -19.88
CA MET A 149 2.71 -16.60 -20.96
C MET A 149 2.64 -15.08 -21.14
N LEU A 150 2.83 -14.61 -22.37
CA LEU A 150 2.69 -13.21 -22.74
C LEU A 150 1.81 -13.06 -23.98
N THR A 151 1.00 -12.00 -23.99
CA THR A 151 0.25 -11.52 -25.17
C THR A 151 0.77 -10.15 -25.59
N LEU A 152 1.12 -10.01 -26.87
CA LEU A 152 1.68 -8.79 -27.45
C LEU A 152 0.72 -8.24 -28.52
N SER A 153 0.53 -6.92 -28.53
CA SER A 153 -0.18 -6.21 -29.59
C SER A 153 0.59 -6.28 -30.93
N PRO A 154 -0.05 -5.97 -32.07
CA PRO A 154 0.64 -5.76 -33.36
C PRO A 154 1.88 -4.87 -33.22
N HIS A 155 3.04 -5.35 -33.66
CA HIS A 155 4.33 -4.65 -33.53
C HIS A 155 4.70 -4.19 -32.10
N GLY A 156 4.00 -4.71 -31.10
CA GLY A 156 4.23 -4.40 -29.70
C GLY A 156 5.47 -5.08 -29.16
N PHE A 157 6.02 -4.53 -28.09
CA PHE A 157 7.14 -5.12 -27.38
C PHE A 157 7.01 -4.87 -25.88
N TYR A 158 7.70 -5.69 -25.09
CA TYR A 158 7.93 -5.49 -23.67
C TYR A 158 9.41 -5.40 -23.38
N TRP A 159 9.79 -4.44 -22.54
CA TRP A 159 11.05 -4.43 -21.82
C TRP A 159 10.72 -4.65 -20.35
N LEU A 160 11.13 -5.80 -19.81
CA LEU A 160 10.79 -6.24 -18.47
C LEU A 160 12.07 -6.38 -17.65
N LEU A 161 12.21 -5.55 -16.61
CA LEU A 161 13.28 -5.70 -15.63
C LEU A 161 12.95 -6.88 -14.72
N LEU A 162 13.82 -7.88 -14.64
CA LEU A 162 13.64 -9.04 -13.78
C LEU A 162 14.15 -8.70 -12.38
N ARG A 163 13.23 -8.41 -11.45
CA ARG A 163 13.59 -8.09 -10.06
C ARG A 163 13.49 -9.31 -9.18
N GLU A 164 14.49 -9.49 -8.33
CA GLU A 164 14.39 -10.39 -7.19
C GLU A 164 13.33 -9.84 -6.23
N PRO A 165 12.61 -10.70 -5.49
CA PRO A 165 11.63 -10.26 -4.50
C PRO A 165 12.28 -9.26 -3.54
N ALA A 166 11.80 -8.02 -3.53
CA ALA A 166 12.33 -7.00 -2.64
C ALA A 166 12.14 -7.44 -1.18
N GLY A 167 13.23 -7.69 -0.48
CA GLY A 167 13.30 -7.64 0.99
C GLY A 167 12.27 -8.48 1.75
N SER A 168 11.75 -9.56 1.17
CA SER A 168 11.20 -10.67 1.95
C SER A 168 12.11 -11.87 1.71
N ALA A 169 13.18 -11.96 2.50
CA ALA A 169 13.64 -13.31 2.85
C ALA A 169 12.37 -14.08 3.26
N PRO A 170 12.03 -15.23 2.64
CA PRO A 170 10.97 -16.06 3.20
C PRO A 170 11.39 -16.33 4.64
N PRO A 171 10.61 -15.91 5.66
CA PRO A 171 10.95 -16.25 7.02
C PRO A 171 10.72 -17.75 7.16
N GLY A 172 11.81 -18.52 7.06
CA GLY A 172 11.83 -19.97 7.16
C GLY A 172 11.05 -20.66 6.04
N GLY A 173 11.74 -21.39 5.17
CA GLY A 173 11.06 -22.49 4.49
C GLY A 173 10.42 -23.38 5.55
N LYS A 174 9.11 -23.67 5.44
CA LYS A 174 8.52 -24.75 6.23
C LYS A 174 9.42 -25.98 6.04
N GLU A 175 9.77 -26.65 7.13
CA GLU A 175 10.37 -27.99 7.09
C GLU A 175 9.62 -28.81 6.02
N GLU A 176 10.33 -29.53 5.15
CA GLU A 176 9.74 -30.33 4.05
C GLU A 176 8.66 -31.34 4.53
N ARG A 177 8.51 -31.52 5.86
CA ARG A 177 7.50 -32.35 6.49
C ARG A 177 6.74 -31.55 7.55
N LEU A 178 5.40 -31.60 7.47
CA LEU A 178 4.53 -31.06 8.51
C LEU A 178 4.73 -31.84 9.82
N PRO A 179 4.64 -31.16 10.98
CA PRO A 179 4.64 -31.84 12.26
C PRO A 179 3.44 -32.78 12.38
N VAL A 180 3.62 -33.91 13.07
CA VAL A 180 2.58 -34.91 13.30
C VAL A 180 1.98 -34.71 14.69
N LEU A 181 0.65 -34.78 14.79
CA LEU A 181 -0.11 -34.70 16.02
C LEU A 181 -1.00 -35.93 16.18
N ASP A 182 -0.90 -36.64 17.30
CA ASP A 182 -1.72 -37.81 17.61
C ASP A 182 -2.84 -37.46 18.61
N ALA A 183 -4.10 -37.54 18.16
CA ALA A 183 -5.28 -37.40 18.99
C ALA A 183 -5.80 -38.76 19.46
N ARG A 184 -6.03 -38.92 20.77
CA ARG A 184 -6.52 -40.17 21.38
C ARG A 184 -8.01 -40.48 21.09
N GLY A 185 -8.74 -39.59 20.42
CA GLY A 185 -10.17 -39.71 20.10
C GLY A 185 -10.53 -38.84 18.89
N PRO A 186 -11.83 -38.57 18.64
CA PRO A 186 -12.26 -37.81 17.48
C PRO A 186 -11.67 -36.40 17.48
N TRP A 187 -11.27 -35.92 16.30
CA TRP A 187 -10.63 -34.61 16.14
C TRP A 187 -11.48 -33.46 16.67
N ALA A 188 -12.82 -33.60 16.64
CA ALA A 188 -13.75 -32.62 17.18
C ALA A 188 -13.57 -32.38 18.69
N ARG A 189 -12.91 -33.29 19.41
CA ARG A 189 -12.53 -33.12 20.82
C ARG A 189 -11.11 -32.58 21.00
N LEU A 190 -10.34 -32.37 19.93
CA LEU A 190 -8.95 -31.93 20.00
C LEU A 190 -8.79 -30.55 20.67
N PRO A 191 -9.58 -29.51 20.31
CA PRO A 191 -9.41 -28.19 20.92
C PRO A 191 -9.76 -28.13 22.41
N GLU A 192 -10.49 -29.13 22.92
CA GLU A 192 -11.06 -29.12 24.28
C GLU A 192 -10.63 -30.29 25.18
N GLY A 193 -10.05 -31.35 24.60
CA GLY A 193 -9.72 -32.60 25.27
C GLY A 193 -8.23 -32.76 25.61
N ARG A 194 -7.81 -33.98 25.95
CA ARG A 194 -6.40 -34.29 26.33
C ARG A 194 -5.36 -34.00 25.23
N GLY A 195 -5.79 -33.84 23.97
CA GLY A 195 -4.91 -33.45 22.86
C GLY A 195 -4.66 -31.95 22.76
N ARG A 196 -5.39 -31.13 23.54
CA ARG A 196 -5.28 -29.67 23.54
C ARG A 196 -3.88 -29.17 23.90
N GLU A 197 -3.25 -29.72 24.94
CA GLU A 197 -1.89 -29.30 25.34
C GLU A 197 -0.86 -29.57 24.24
N ALA A 198 -1.04 -30.66 23.48
CA ALA A 198 -0.16 -30.99 22.35
C ALA A 198 -0.37 -30.02 21.18
N LEU A 199 -1.62 -29.62 20.93
CA LEU A 199 -1.95 -28.57 19.97
C LEU A 199 -1.39 -27.20 20.41
N GLU A 200 -1.55 -26.80 21.67
CA GLU A 200 -0.98 -25.57 22.24
C GLU A 200 0.55 -25.50 22.06
N ARG A 201 1.27 -26.61 22.34
CA ARG A 201 2.71 -26.72 22.09
C ARG A 201 3.08 -26.59 20.61
N LEU A 202 2.26 -27.13 19.72
CA LEU A 202 2.45 -26.99 18.27
C LEU A 202 2.25 -25.53 17.83
N LEU A 203 1.25 -24.84 18.39
CA LEU A 203 0.95 -23.44 18.05
C LEU A 203 2.08 -22.48 18.44
N LEU A 204 2.87 -22.79 19.49
CA LEU A 204 4.08 -22.04 19.85
C LEU A 204 5.09 -21.93 18.69
N ARG A 205 5.12 -22.91 17.79
CA ARG A 205 5.96 -22.88 16.58
C ARG A 205 5.20 -22.30 15.39
N TYR A 206 3.93 -22.66 15.23
CA TYR A 206 3.15 -22.29 14.04
C TYR A 206 2.78 -20.81 13.98
N LEU A 207 2.29 -20.22 15.07
CA LEU A 207 1.77 -18.85 15.08
C LEU A 207 2.86 -17.80 14.82
N PRO A 208 4.06 -17.86 15.44
CA PRO A 208 5.12 -16.88 15.14
C PRO A 208 5.62 -16.87 13.69
N ALA A 209 5.45 -17.99 12.97
CA ALA A 209 5.81 -18.11 11.56
C ALA A 209 4.80 -17.40 10.64
N GLN A 210 3.60 -17.06 11.13
CA GLN A 210 2.57 -16.43 10.32
C GLN A 210 2.88 -14.95 10.04
N ARG A 211 2.50 -14.48 8.85
CA ARG A 211 2.73 -13.07 8.48
C ARG A 211 1.95 -12.09 9.36
N TRP A 212 0.73 -12.45 9.72
CA TRP A 212 -0.20 -11.67 10.55
C TRP A 212 0.09 -11.71 12.07
N PHE A 213 1.08 -12.49 12.53
CA PHE A 213 1.47 -12.50 13.94
C PHE A 213 2.21 -11.20 14.30
N GLY A 214 1.62 -10.38 15.18
CA GLY A 214 2.16 -9.08 15.58
C GLY A 214 3.30 -9.16 16.61
N GLY A 215 3.47 -10.32 17.26
CA GLY A 215 4.45 -10.54 18.33
C GLY A 215 5.88 -10.87 17.90
N LYS A 216 6.26 -10.72 16.61
CA LYS A 216 7.55 -11.23 16.06
C LYS A 216 8.81 -10.73 16.74
N ALA A 217 8.77 -9.52 17.31
CA ALA A 217 9.91 -8.93 18.03
C ALA A 217 9.98 -9.35 19.50
N ARG A 218 8.98 -10.09 20.01
CA ARG A 218 8.86 -10.51 21.42
C ARG A 218 9.03 -12.03 21.54
N ILE A 219 9.61 -12.46 22.64
CA ILE A 219 9.75 -13.88 22.96
C ILE A 219 8.43 -14.37 23.57
N VAL A 220 7.79 -15.34 22.92
CA VAL A 220 6.59 -16.02 23.43
C VAL A 220 6.97 -16.96 24.56
N ARG A 221 6.29 -16.83 25.69
CA ARG A 221 6.46 -17.67 26.89
C ARG A 221 5.53 -18.88 26.87
N ASP A 222 4.25 -18.65 26.56
CA ASP A 222 3.18 -19.66 26.66
C ASP A 222 2.03 -19.32 25.68
N MET A 223 1.27 -20.34 25.27
CA MET A 223 0.07 -20.19 24.42
C MET A 223 -1.03 -21.13 24.90
N LYS A 224 -2.25 -20.61 25.11
CA LYS A 224 -3.40 -21.36 25.62
C LYS A 224 -4.67 -21.10 24.81
N ILE A 225 -5.41 -22.15 24.48
CA ILE A 225 -6.71 -22.05 23.80
C ILE A 225 -7.80 -21.73 24.83
N GLU A 226 -8.20 -20.48 24.99
CA GLU A 226 -9.16 -20.10 26.01
C GLU A 226 -10.57 -20.65 25.77
N ASP A 227 -11.02 -20.57 24.52
CA ASP A 227 -12.28 -21.15 24.06
C ASP A 227 -12.15 -21.58 22.60
N ALA A 228 -13.04 -22.48 22.17
CA ALA A 228 -13.13 -22.96 20.81
C ALA A 228 -14.61 -23.07 20.42
N VAL A 229 -15.10 -22.16 19.59
CA VAL A 229 -16.52 -22.14 19.20
C VAL A 229 -16.74 -23.04 17.98
N PRO A 230 -17.59 -24.08 18.06
CA PRO A 230 -17.90 -24.94 16.92
C PRO A 230 -18.83 -24.23 15.93
N VAL A 231 -18.36 -24.05 14.70
CA VAL A 231 -19.12 -23.53 13.56
C VAL A 231 -19.36 -24.67 12.57
N PRO A 232 -20.61 -25.13 12.37
CA PRO A 232 -20.92 -26.17 11.39
C PRO A 232 -20.69 -25.66 9.96
N THR A 233 -20.01 -26.47 9.14
CA THR A 233 -19.87 -26.25 7.70
C THR A 233 -20.28 -27.51 6.94
N ASP A 234 -20.54 -27.39 5.63
CA ASP A 234 -20.83 -28.55 4.77
C ASP A 234 -19.65 -29.53 4.68
N SER A 235 -18.47 -29.04 5.05
CA SER A 235 -17.18 -29.73 5.06
C SER A 235 -16.85 -30.39 6.41
N GLY A 236 -17.76 -30.32 7.39
CA GLY A 236 -17.52 -30.72 8.79
C GLY A 236 -17.44 -29.51 9.73
N PRO A 237 -17.38 -29.73 11.06
CA PRO A 237 -17.26 -28.63 12.01
C PRO A 237 -15.92 -27.90 11.83
N VAL A 238 -15.90 -26.60 12.08
CA VAL A 238 -14.69 -25.78 12.24
C VAL A 238 -14.70 -25.19 13.63
N PHE A 239 -13.54 -25.16 14.30
CA PHE A 239 -13.44 -24.61 15.66
C PHE A 239 -12.75 -23.25 15.63
N LEU A 240 -13.53 -22.20 15.85
CA LEU A 240 -13.01 -20.85 16.00
C LEU A 240 -12.31 -20.73 17.36
N SER A 241 -10.99 -20.88 17.36
CA SER A 241 -10.19 -21.00 18.59
C SER A 241 -9.58 -19.67 18.99
N PHE A 242 -9.72 -19.28 20.26
CA PHE A 242 -9.14 -18.06 20.83
C PHE A 242 -7.86 -18.42 21.60
N VAL A 243 -6.70 -18.11 21.03
CA VAL A 243 -5.38 -18.49 21.54
C VAL A 243 -4.77 -17.31 22.28
N HIS A 244 -4.79 -17.38 23.61
CA HIS A 244 -4.10 -16.43 24.48
C HIS A 244 -2.59 -16.69 24.46
N THR A 245 -1.81 -15.65 24.21
CA THR A 245 -0.36 -15.71 24.02
C THR A 245 0.31 -14.79 25.04
N ASP A 246 1.08 -15.40 25.93
CA ASP A 246 1.91 -14.71 26.91
C ASP A 246 3.31 -14.47 26.35
N TYR A 247 3.85 -13.28 26.60
CA TYR A 247 5.23 -12.93 26.26
C TYR A 247 6.07 -12.79 27.52
N ASN A 248 7.38 -12.89 27.39
CA ASN A 248 8.29 -12.55 28.50
C ASN A 248 8.20 -11.07 28.89
N GLU A 249 7.89 -10.21 27.92
CA GLU A 249 7.77 -8.77 28.07
C GLU A 249 6.57 -8.24 27.28
N GLY A 250 5.87 -7.26 27.87
CA GLY A 250 4.69 -6.63 27.27
C GLY A 250 3.36 -7.25 27.71
N VAL A 251 2.28 -6.80 27.09
CA VAL A 251 0.92 -7.27 27.38
C VAL A 251 0.66 -8.55 26.59
N ALA A 252 -0.05 -9.49 27.20
CA ALA A 252 -0.53 -10.70 26.54
C ALA A 252 -1.52 -10.35 25.40
N GLU A 253 -1.56 -11.18 24.37
CA GLU A 253 -2.40 -10.97 23.19
C GLU A 253 -3.29 -12.19 22.94
N THR A 254 -4.46 -11.98 22.34
CA THR A 254 -5.34 -13.08 21.94
C THR A 254 -5.40 -13.14 20.42
N TYR A 255 -5.10 -14.32 19.87
CA TYR A 255 -5.17 -14.59 18.44
C TYR A 255 -6.33 -15.54 18.14
N MET A 256 -7.18 -15.19 17.19
CA MET A 256 -8.23 -16.06 16.70
C MET A 256 -7.70 -16.91 15.53
N LEU A 257 -7.82 -18.23 15.68
CA LEU A 257 -7.40 -19.24 14.72
C LEU A 257 -8.54 -20.23 14.45
N PRO A 258 -9.16 -20.19 13.26
CA PRO A 258 -10.14 -21.18 12.84
C PRO A 258 -9.47 -22.52 12.51
N LEU A 259 -9.77 -23.58 13.26
CA LEU A 259 -9.19 -24.91 13.06
C LEU A 259 -10.14 -25.82 12.28
N GLY A 260 -9.68 -26.31 11.14
CA GLY A 260 -10.37 -27.31 10.31
C GLY A 260 -9.58 -28.61 10.20
N PHE A 261 -10.29 -29.71 9.90
CA PHE A 261 -9.71 -31.01 9.61
C PHE A 261 -10.23 -31.55 8.27
N ALA A 262 -9.31 -32.04 7.43
CA ALA A 262 -9.64 -32.60 6.11
C ALA A 262 -8.86 -33.88 5.87
N THR A 263 -9.44 -34.81 5.10
CA THR A 263 -8.81 -36.09 4.74
C THR A 263 -8.85 -36.36 3.24
N GLY A 264 -7.97 -37.25 2.78
CA GLY A 264 -7.95 -37.72 1.39
C GLY A 264 -7.78 -36.58 0.37
N PRO A 265 -8.49 -36.62 -0.78
CA PRO A 265 -8.31 -35.65 -1.87
C PRO A 265 -8.51 -34.18 -1.48
N ARG A 266 -9.31 -33.91 -0.43
CA ARG A 266 -9.53 -32.53 0.05
C ARG A 266 -8.30 -31.99 0.78
N ALA A 267 -7.62 -32.81 1.59
CA ALA A 267 -6.39 -32.42 2.26
C ALA A 267 -5.29 -32.11 1.24
N GLU A 268 -5.15 -32.95 0.21
CA GLU A 268 -4.19 -32.74 -0.89
C GLU A 268 -4.46 -31.45 -1.66
N ARG A 269 -5.73 -31.11 -1.89
CA ARG A 269 -6.12 -29.85 -2.54
C ARG A 269 -5.76 -28.64 -1.68
N LEU A 270 -6.11 -28.65 -0.39
CA LEU A 270 -5.77 -27.56 0.52
C LEU A 270 -4.25 -27.32 0.59
N LEU A 271 -3.45 -28.38 0.66
CA LEU A 271 -1.99 -28.28 0.65
C LEU A 271 -1.43 -27.72 -0.65
N ARG A 272 -2.06 -28.02 -1.78
CA ARG A 272 -1.64 -27.55 -3.10
C ARG A 272 -2.00 -26.08 -3.31
N ASP A 273 -3.22 -25.71 -2.91
CA ASP A 273 -3.80 -24.40 -3.18
C ASP A 273 -3.28 -23.36 -2.18
N ASP A 274 -3.14 -23.73 -0.90
CA ASP A 274 -2.57 -22.89 0.15
C ASP A 274 -1.71 -23.70 1.15
N PRO A 275 -0.41 -23.90 0.84
CA PRO A 275 0.51 -24.58 1.75
C PRO A 275 0.69 -23.87 3.10
N TRP A 276 0.42 -22.57 3.20
CA TRP A 276 0.64 -21.79 4.42
C TRP A 276 -0.44 -22.06 5.46
N ALA A 277 -1.66 -22.35 5.03
CA ALA A 277 -2.77 -22.76 5.89
C ALA A 277 -2.54 -24.09 6.62
N ALA A 278 -1.64 -24.96 6.14
CA ALA A 278 -1.35 -26.24 6.78
C ALA A 278 -0.67 -26.07 8.16
N ILE A 279 -1.24 -26.67 9.20
CA ILE A 279 -0.74 -26.61 10.58
C ILE A 279 0.04 -27.88 10.92
N ALA A 280 -0.57 -29.05 10.73
CA ALA A 280 0.02 -30.36 11.04
C ALA A 280 -0.69 -31.51 10.30
N THR A 281 -0.01 -32.65 10.20
CA THR A 281 -0.67 -33.94 9.95
C THR A 281 -1.29 -34.41 11.27
N LEU A 282 -2.58 -34.74 11.27
CA LEU A 282 -3.31 -35.20 12.43
C LEU A 282 -3.71 -36.67 12.26
N HIS A 283 -3.33 -37.50 13.23
CA HIS A 283 -3.89 -38.84 13.40
C HIS A 283 -5.00 -38.77 14.46
N THR A 284 -6.23 -39.05 14.05
CA THR A 284 -7.40 -39.08 14.94
C THR A 284 -7.99 -40.48 15.01
N ARG A 285 -8.64 -40.81 16.13
CA ARG A 285 -9.32 -42.10 16.31
C ARG A 285 -10.83 -41.89 16.34
N GLU A 286 -11.52 -42.42 15.35
CA GLU A 286 -12.98 -42.35 15.26
C GLU A 286 -13.53 -43.73 14.87
N ASN A 287 -14.59 -44.17 15.56
CA ASN A 287 -15.23 -45.48 15.34
C ASN A 287 -14.28 -46.69 15.35
N GLY A 288 -13.18 -46.63 16.11
CA GLY A 288 -12.20 -47.70 16.26
C GLY A 288 -11.08 -47.72 15.20
N GLY A 289 -11.15 -46.89 14.15
CA GLY A 289 -10.10 -46.73 13.14
C GLY A 289 -9.18 -45.54 13.42
N VAL A 290 -7.93 -45.60 12.94
CA VAL A 290 -7.04 -44.44 12.86
C VAL A 290 -7.28 -43.77 11.52
N GLN A 291 -7.60 -42.49 11.54
CA GLN A 291 -7.76 -41.66 10.36
C GLN A 291 -6.65 -40.61 10.35
N GLU A 292 -5.91 -40.58 9.26
CA GLU A 292 -4.91 -39.54 8.98
C GLU A 292 -5.54 -38.42 8.16
N GLY A 293 -5.17 -37.19 8.47
CA GLY A 293 -5.59 -36.02 7.71
C GLY A 293 -4.77 -34.78 8.02
N LEU A 294 -5.21 -33.67 7.47
CA LEU A 294 -4.59 -32.36 7.62
C LEU A 294 -5.37 -31.53 8.65
N LEU A 295 -4.66 -31.03 9.67
CA LEU A 295 -5.11 -29.92 10.49
C LEU A 295 -4.66 -28.62 9.82
N PHE A 296 -5.58 -27.69 9.59
CA PHE A 296 -5.32 -26.48 8.82
C PHE A 296 -6.11 -25.27 9.34
N ASP A 297 -5.68 -24.08 8.94
CA ASP A 297 -6.41 -22.83 9.12
C ASP A 297 -7.63 -22.79 8.19
N ALA A 298 -8.82 -22.88 8.77
CA ALA A 298 -10.06 -23.04 8.03
C ALA A 298 -10.44 -21.85 7.14
N LEU A 299 -9.76 -20.70 7.25
CA LEU A 299 -9.97 -19.57 6.32
C LEU A 299 -9.50 -19.86 4.90
N ALA A 300 -8.63 -20.87 4.71
CA ALA A 300 -8.28 -21.38 3.38
C ALA A 300 -9.37 -22.26 2.75
N ASP A 301 -10.36 -22.72 3.53
CA ASP A 301 -11.47 -23.51 3.02
C ASP A 301 -12.69 -22.64 2.69
N PRO A 302 -13.14 -22.59 1.42
CA PRO A 302 -14.32 -21.83 1.03
C PRO A 302 -15.59 -22.20 1.82
N ALA A 303 -15.72 -23.45 2.29
CA ALA A 303 -16.88 -23.88 3.07
C ALA A 303 -17.02 -23.12 4.40
N PHE A 304 -15.90 -22.74 5.02
CA PHE A 304 -15.92 -21.96 6.26
C PHE A 304 -16.32 -20.51 6.01
N GLY A 305 -15.78 -19.87 4.97
CA GLY A 305 -16.20 -18.53 4.56
C GLY A 305 -17.71 -18.45 4.29
N GLN A 306 -18.28 -19.48 3.64
CA GLN A 306 -19.72 -19.58 3.44
C GLN A 306 -20.51 -19.74 4.73
N ALA A 307 -20.01 -20.54 5.67
CA ALA A 307 -20.66 -20.71 6.97
C ALA A 307 -20.73 -19.38 7.74
N LEU A 308 -19.65 -18.59 7.74
CA LEU A 308 -19.62 -17.26 8.37
C LEU A 308 -20.62 -16.30 7.71
N LEU A 309 -20.69 -16.25 6.37
CA LEU A 309 -21.68 -15.43 5.67
C LEU A 309 -23.12 -15.89 5.99
N ALA A 310 -23.37 -17.20 5.98
CA ALA A 310 -24.67 -17.76 6.31
C ALA A 310 -25.10 -17.44 7.75
N MET A 311 -24.14 -17.40 8.69
CA MET A 311 -24.40 -16.96 10.06
C MET A 311 -24.89 -15.51 10.10
N VAL A 312 -24.24 -14.59 9.37
CA VAL A 312 -24.66 -13.17 9.28
C VAL A 312 -26.04 -13.04 8.63
N LEU A 313 -26.27 -13.73 7.52
CA LEU A 313 -27.55 -13.67 6.78
C LEU A 313 -28.73 -14.20 7.60
N ARG A 314 -28.51 -15.26 8.38
CA ARG A 314 -29.53 -15.93 9.20
C ARG A 314 -29.53 -15.50 10.67
N ARG A 315 -28.64 -14.58 11.06
CA ARG A 315 -28.41 -14.12 12.45
C ARG A 315 -28.27 -15.29 13.43
N ARG A 316 -27.50 -16.30 13.03
CA ARG A 316 -27.26 -17.50 13.86
C ARG A 316 -26.26 -17.19 14.98
N GLN A 317 -26.36 -17.98 16.03
CA GLN A 317 -25.42 -17.95 17.16
C GLN A 317 -24.83 -19.34 17.34
N HIS A 318 -23.56 -19.39 17.75
CA HIS A 318 -22.87 -20.63 18.08
C HIS A 318 -22.23 -20.50 19.46
N LYS A 319 -22.52 -21.47 20.33
CA LYS A 319 -22.08 -21.45 21.72
C LYS A 319 -20.73 -22.15 21.85
N GLY A 320 -19.74 -21.44 22.40
CA GLY A 320 -18.50 -22.01 22.92
C GLY A 320 -18.63 -22.37 24.40
N ARG A 321 -17.51 -22.71 25.03
CA ARG A 321 -17.49 -23.06 26.46
C ARG A 321 -17.58 -21.84 27.36
N ARG A 322 -16.94 -20.73 26.96
CA ARG A 322 -16.86 -19.48 27.73
C ARG A 322 -17.82 -18.42 27.23
N GLY A 323 -18.13 -18.43 25.93
CA GLY A 323 -18.91 -17.36 25.31
C GLY A 323 -19.77 -17.83 24.15
N ILE A 324 -20.46 -16.87 23.53
CA ILE A 324 -21.36 -17.10 22.40
C ILE A 324 -20.90 -16.25 21.23
N LEU A 325 -20.64 -16.89 20.09
CA LEU A 325 -20.40 -16.21 18.83
C LEU A 325 -21.75 -15.78 18.24
N THR A 326 -21.96 -14.47 18.10
CA THR A 326 -23.17 -13.86 17.59
C THR A 326 -22.89 -13.12 16.28
N ALA A 327 -23.93 -12.98 15.45
CA ALA A 327 -23.86 -12.34 14.15
C ALA A 327 -24.90 -11.22 14.03
N GLY A 328 -24.47 -10.07 13.52
CA GLY A 328 -25.32 -8.90 13.32
C GLY A 328 -25.26 -8.37 11.90
N SER A 329 -26.26 -7.57 11.53
CA SER A 329 -26.36 -6.95 10.20
C SER A 329 -26.97 -5.55 10.25
N THR A 330 -26.53 -4.71 9.32
CA THR A 330 -26.96 -3.32 9.15
C THR A 330 -28.06 -3.19 8.09
N TRP A 331 -28.54 -1.98 7.82
CA TRP A 331 -29.43 -1.70 6.70
C TRP A 331 -28.77 -1.98 5.34
N ALA A 332 -27.44 -1.86 5.23
CA ALA A 332 -26.72 -2.09 3.97
C ALA A 332 -26.90 -3.53 3.46
N MET A 333 -26.98 -4.51 4.37
CA MET A 333 -27.30 -5.90 4.04
C MET A 333 -28.69 -6.08 3.41
N ARG A 334 -29.65 -5.19 3.68
CA ARG A 334 -31.02 -5.29 3.14
C ARG A 334 -31.10 -4.94 1.66
N ARG A 335 -30.10 -4.24 1.12
CA ARG A 335 -30.07 -3.84 -0.30
C ARG A 335 -29.46 -4.92 -1.21
N LEU A 336 -28.95 -6.01 -0.65
CA LEU A 336 -28.24 -7.05 -1.39
C LEU A 336 -29.16 -8.23 -1.70
N ASP A 337 -28.99 -8.83 -2.88
CA ASP A 337 -29.65 -10.08 -3.24
C ASP A 337 -29.04 -11.25 -2.46
N ARG A 338 -29.77 -11.68 -1.42
CA ARG A 338 -29.38 -12.81 -0.57
C ARG A 338 -29.23 -14.11 -1.34
N HIS A 339 -30.01 -14.33 -2.40
CA HIS A 339 -29.95 -15.57 -3.18
C HIS A 339 -28.67 -15.63 -4.02
N ALA A 340 -28.23 -14.49 -4.57
CA ALA A 340 -26.94 -14.40 -5.25
C ALA A 340 -25.77 -14.65 -4.29
N LEU A 341 -25.81 -14.05 -3.09
CA LEU A 341 -24.75 -14.16 -2.10
C LEU A 341 -24.53 -15.59 -1.58
N VAL A 342 -25.60 -16.34 -1.30
CA VAL A 342 -25.49 -17.74 -0.83
C VAL A 342 -24.83 -18.65 -1.86
N ARG A 343 -24.92 -18.32 -3.16
CA ARG A 343 -24.32 -19.10 -4.26
C ARG A 343 -22.89 -18.66 -4.58
N ALA A 344 -22.43 -17.51 -4.10
CA ALA A 344 -21.12 -16.95 -4.41
C ALA A 344 -20.02 -17.64 -3.61
N ALA A 345 -19.17 -18.46 -4.25
CA ALA A 345 -18.04 -19.08 -3.57
C ALA A 345 -17.03 -18.01 -3.08
N PRO A 346 -16.65 -18.00 -1.79
CA PRO A 346 -15.68 -17.05 -1.28
C PRO A 346 -14.30 -17.30 -1.88
N ARG A 347 -13.58 -16.23 -2.16
CA ARG A 347 -12.20 -16.26 -2.62
C ARG A 347 -11.32 -15.46 -1.66
N PRO A 348 -10.24 -16.03 -1.12
CA PRO A 348 -9.25 -15.27 -0.38
C PRO A 348 -8.67 -14.15 -1.25
N LEU A 349 -8.54 -12.94 -0.69
CA LEU A 349 -7.83 -11.86 -1.34
C LEU A 349 -6.33 -11.96 -0.99
N SER A 350 -5.47 -12.12 -1.99
CA SER A 350 -4.03 -12.39 -1.85
C SER A 350 -3.18 -11.20 -1.37
N LEU A 351 -3.82 -10.18 -0.77
CA LEU A 351 -3.16 -9.01 -0.19
C LEU A 351 -3.08 -9.20 1.33
N GLU A 352 -2.03 -9.86 1.79
CA GLU A 352 -1.85 -10.19 3.21
C GLU A 352 -1.53 -8.92 4.04
N GLN A 353 -2.55 -8.46 4.78
CA GLN A 353 -2.45 -7.47 5.87
C GLN A 353 -2.38 -8.20 7.23
N SER A 354 -2.53 -7.47 8.35
CA SER A 354 -2.72 -8.03 9.70
C SER A 354 -3.93 -8.95 9.85
N ASN A 355 -4.83 -8.98 8.86
CA ASN A 355 -6.10 -9.71 8.87
C ASN A 355 -6.28 -10.52 7.59
N THR A 356 -7.27 -11.43 7.59
CA THR A 356 -7.61 -12.24 6.41
C THR A 356 -8.91 -11.74 5.79
N ASN A 357 -8.88 -11.45 4.48
CA ASN A 357 -10.03 -10.94 3.73
C ASN A 357 -10.57 -11.99 2.74
N LEU A 358 -11.89 -12.19 2.73
CA LEU A 358 -12.60 -13.06 1.79
C LEU A 358 -13.54 -12.22 0.92
N ASN A 359 -13.45 -12.36 -0.39
CA ASN A 359 -14.35 -11.73 -1.37
C ASN A 359 -15.48 -12.69 -1.76
N PHE A 360 -16.73 -12.20 -1.72
CA PHE A 360 -17.92 -12.91 -2.17
C PHE A 360 -18.47 -12.27 -3.45
N ALA A 361 -18.05 -12.81 -4.59
CA ALA A 361 -18.49 -12.42 -5.94
C ALA A 361 -18.58 -10.91 -6.16
N ASP A 362 -17.57 -10.17 -5.72
CA ASP A 362 -17.46 -8.72 -5.91
C ASP A 362 -18.69 -7.95 -5.39
N THR A 363 -19.35 -8.51 -4.38
CA THR A 363 -20.54 -7.93 -3.73
C THR A 363 -20.26 -7.62 -2.26
N LEU A 364 -19.49 -8.49 -1.59
CA LEU A 364 -19.13 -8.32 -0.19
C LEU A 364 -17.67 -8.71 0.06
N ILE A 365 -17.04 -8.04 1.03
CA ILE A 365 -15.73 -8.39 1.56
C ILE A 365 -15.88 -8.69 3.06
N LEU A 366 -15.51 -9.90 3.48
CA LEU A 366 -15.41 -10.27 4.90
C LEU A 366 -13.97 -10.14 5.37
N LYS A 367 -13.72 -9.21 6.30
CA LYS A 367 -12.47 -9.03 7.02
C LYS A 367 -12.55 -9.80 8.34
N VAL A 368 -11.70 -10.80 8.51
CA VAL A 368 -11.64 -11.65 9.71
C VAL A 368 -10.42 -11.24 10.55
N PHE A 369 -10.67 -10.81 11.79
CA PHE A 369 -9.64 -10.22 12.65
C PHE A 369 -8.76 -11.30 13.27
N ARG A 370 -7.46 -11.28 13.00
CA ARG A 370 -6.53 -12.31 13.52
C ARG A 370 -6.13 -12.06 14.96
N ARG A 371 -5.72 -10.83 15.29
CA ARG A 371 -5.48 -10.40 16.67
C ARG A 371 -6.74 -9.73 17.18
N VAL A 372 -7.28 -10.25 18.28
CA VAL A 372 -8.56 -9.80 18.84
C VAL A 372 -8.36 -9.33 20.28
N ASP A 373 -9.05 -8.25 20.64
CA ASP A 373 -8.99 -7.62 21.95
C ASP A 373 -10.40 -7.60 22.56
N GLU A 374 -10.48 -7.56 23.90
CA GLU A 374 -11.74 -7.24 24.56
C GLU A 374 -12.14 -5.79 24.31
N GLY A 375 -13.36 -5.61 23.81
CA GLY A 375 -13.91 -4.33 23.37
C GLY A 375 -14.32 -4.36 21.90
N VAL A 376 -15.04 -3.32 21.49
CA VAL A 376 -15.46 -3.16 20.09
C VAL A 376 -14.27 -2.70 19.26
N ASN A 377 -13.96 -3.42 18.18
CA ASN A 377 -12.93 -3.01 17.23
C ASN A 377 -13.35 -1.69 16.55
N PRO A 378 -12.45 -0.68 16.46
CA PRO A 378 -12.70 0.59 15.78
C PRO A 378 -13.31 0.46 14.37
N GLU A 379 -12.92 -0.57 13.61
CA GLU A 379 -13.49 -0.86 12.29
C GLU A 379 -15.02 -1.04 12.37
N LEU A 380 -15.49 -1.84 13.33
CA LEU A 380 -16.92 -2.08 13.52
C LEU A 380 -17.62 -0.86 14.11
N GLU A 381 -16.99 -0.21 15.08
CA GLU A 381 -17.57 0.94 15.79
C GLU A 381 -17.77 2.14 14.85
N ILE A 382 -16.71 2.53 14.15
CA ILE A 382 -16.73 3.63 13.18
C ILE A 382 -17.55 3.24 11.95
N GLY A 383 -17.36 2.02 11.42
CA GLY A 383 -18.10 1.53 10.27
C GLY A 383 -19.61 1.49 10.52
N ARG A 384 -20.05 1.08 11.71
CA ARG A 384 -21.47 1.11 12.12
C ARG A 384 -21.98 2.54 12.19
N MET A 385 -21.24 3.46 12.81
CA MET A 385 -21.65 4.86 12.92
C MET A 385 -21.79 5.53 11.54
N LEU A 386 -20.77 5.40 10.69
CA LEU A 386 -20.77 5.98 9.33
C LEU A 386 -21.87 5.38 8.45
N THR A 387 -22.15 4.08 8.58
CA THR A 387 -23.18 3.40 7.78
C THR A 387 -24.59 3.69 8.29
N GLU A 388 -24.87 3.42 9.57
CA GLU A 388 -26.22 3.48 10.14
C GLU A 388 -26.69 4.90 10.43
N GLN A 389 -25.81 5.74 11.00
CA GLN A 389 -26.20 7.05 11.52
C GLN A 389 -25.95 8.17 10.51
N ARG A 390 -24.75 8.21 9.91
CA ARG A 390 -24.34 9.32 9.02
C ARG A 390 -24.65 9.09 7.55
N ARG A 391 -24.77 7.82 7.14
CA ARG A 391 -24.88 7.42 5.73
C ARG A 391 -23.80 8.06 4.87
N PHE A 392 -22.58 8.09 5.38
CA PHE A 392 -21.43 8.65 4.67
C PHE A 392 -21.15 7.82 3.42
N GLU A 393 -21.12 8.46 2.24
CA GLU A 393 -21.07 7.73 0.96
C GLU A 393 -19.65 7.29 0.57
N HIS A 394 -18.62 7.92 1.13
CA HIS A 394 -17.21 7.68 0.76
C HIS A 394 -16.51 6.68 1.69
N VAL A 395 -17.26 5.67 2.16
CA VAL A 395 -16.76 4.52 2.93
C VAL A 395 -17.40 3.23 2.40
N ALA A 396 -16.69 2.10 2.49
CA ALA A 396 -17.30 0.81 2.24
C ALA A 396 -18.35 0.50 3.32
N PRO A 397 -19.65 0.42 2.98
CA PRO A 397 -20.71 0.33 3.97
C PRO A 397 -20.57 -0.98 4.75
N LEU A 398 -20.60 -0.91 6.07
CA LEU A 398 -20.61 -2.10 6.92
C LEU A 398 -21.95 -2.82 6.70
N ALA A 399 -21.95 -4.01 6.12
CA ALA A 399 -23.13 -4.83 5.87
C ALA A 399 -23.46 -5.76 7.06
N GLY A 400 -22.44 -6.28 7.74
CA GLY A 400 -22.63 -7.14 8.89
C GLY A 400 -21.35 -7.36 9.68
N TYR A 401 -21.46 -8.15 10.74
CA TYR A 401 -20.34 -8.37 11.65
C TYR A 401 -20.54 -9.66 12.47
N LEU A 402 -19.44 -10.14 13.03
CA LEU A 402 -19.42 -11.22 14.01
C LEU A 402 -18.77 -10.72 15.30
N GLU A 403 -19.39 -11.02 16.43
CA GLU A 403 -18.93 -10.67 17.77
C GLU A 403 -18.96 -11.92 18.66
N TYR A 404 -18.01 -12.01 19.59
CA TYR A 404 -17.95 -13.09 20.57
C TYR A 404 -18.20 -12.51 21.96
N GLU A 405 -19.31 -12.93 22.56
CA GLU A 405 -19.82 -12.44 23.84
C GLU A 405 -19.38 -13.36 24.97
N LEU A 406 -18.56 -12.83 25.89
CA LEU A 406 -18.04 -13.56 27.07
C LEU A 406 -18.96 -13.45 28.29
N GLY A 407 -20.06 -12.69 28.20
CA GLY A 407 -20.96 -12.35 29.31
C GLY A 407 -20.60 -11.02 30.00
N HIS A 408 -21.53 -10.49 30.81
CA HIS A 408 -21.39 -9.22 31.55
C HIS A 408 -21.00 -8.01 30.68
N GLY A 409 -21.47 -7.95 29.44
CA GLY A 409 -21.18 -6.85 28.50
C GLY A 409 -19.78 -6.87 27.88
N ARG A 410 -18.97 -7.92 28.12
CA ARG A 410 -17.66 -8.11 27.50
C ARG A 410 -17.83 -8.75 26.12
N THR A 411 -17.39 -8.05 25.09
CA THR A 411 -17.50 -8.47 23.68
C THR A 411 -16.15 -8.40 22.99
N ILE A 412 -15.89 -9.33 22.09
CA ILE A 412 -14.72 -9.34 21.21
C ILE A 412 -15.23 -9.27 19.77
N SER A 413 -14.79 -8.28 19.00
CA SER A 413 -15.10 -8.22 17.57
C SER A 413 -14.28 -9.27 16.80
N VAL A 414 -14.95 -10.14 16.05
CA VAL A 414 -14.33 -11.28 15.34
C VAL A 414 -14.19 -11.01 13.85
N ALA A 415 -15.21 -10.42 13.22
CA ALA A 415 -15.16 -10.11 11.80
C ALA A 415 -16.07 -8.93 11.43
N ALA A 416 -15.70 -8.26 10.34
CA ALA A 416 -16.46 -7.19 9.70
C ALA A 416 -16.79 -7.58 8.26
N LEU A 417 -18.03 -7.37 7.83
CA LEU A 417 -18.50 -7.66 6.49
C LEU A 417 -18.90 -6.35 5.82
N HIS A 418 -18.19 -5.95 4.77
CA HIS A 418 -18.38 -4.69 4.06
C HIS A 418 -18.98 -4.91 2.67
N GLY A 419 -19.74 -3.93 2.18
CA GLY A 419 -20.09 -3.83 0.76
C GLY A 419 -18.84 -3.75 -0.10
N PHE A 420 -18.78 -4.55 -1.16
CA PHE A 420 -17.72 -4.42 -2.15
C PHE A 420 -17.87 -3.11 -2.91
N VAL A 421 -16.74 -2.43 -3.11
CA VAL A 421 -16.68 -1.16 -3.83
C VAL A 421 -15.94 -1.42 -5.14
N PRO A 422 -16.60 -1.37 -6.31
CA PRO A 422 -15.93 -1.45 -7.60
C PRO A 422 -14.87 -0.35 -7.71
N ASN A 423 -13.62 -0.74 -7.99
CA ASN A 423 -12.46 0.16 -7.95
C ASN A 423 -11.40 -0.25 -8.97
N HIS A 424 -10.48 0.66 -9.27
CA HIS A 424 -9.32 0.45 -10.14
C HIS A 424 -8.04 0.10 -9.37
N GLY A 425 -8.15 -0.16 -8.06
CA GLY A 425 -7.05 -0.36 -7.14
C GLY A 425 -7.08 0.61 -5.96
N ASN A 426 -6.05 0.53 -5.11
CA ASN A 426 -5.85 1.49 -4.03
C ASN A 426 -5.22 2.79 -4.56
N ALA A 427 -5.41 3.88 -3.82
CA ALA A 427 -4.89 5.20 -4.17
C ALA A 427 -3.36 5.22 -4.13
N TRP A 428 -2.72 4.33 -3.37
CA TRP A 428 -1.28 4.16 -3.37
C TRP A 428 -0.75 3.76 -4.75
N GLN A 429 -1.26 2.69 -5.35
CA GLN A 429 -0.83 2.24 -6.68
C GLN A 429 -1.14 3.28 -7.75
N PHE A 430 -2.36 3.83 -7.73
CA PHE A 430 -2.73 4.94 -8.61
C PHE A 430 -1.73 6.11 -8.53
N THR A 431 -1.29 6.46 -7.32
CA THR A 431 -0.31 7.52 -7.10
C THR A 431 1.07 7.16 -7.63
N LEU A 432 1.53 5.92 -7.45
CA LEU A 432 2.80 5.46 -8.02
C LEU A 432 2.79 5.51 -9.55
N ASP A 433 1.68 5.14 -10.19
CA ASP A 433 1.53 5.18 -11.65
C ASP A 433 1.56 6.62 -12.20
N GLU A 434 0.97 7.58 -11.48
CA GLU A 434 1.03 9.01 -11.81
C GLU A 434 2.44 9.57 -11.59
N LEU A 435 3.11 9.18 -10.50
CA LEU A 435 4.50 9.56 -10.22
C LEU A 435 5.49 9.02 -11.26
N ALA A 436 5.27 7.81 -11.77
CA ALA A 436 6.08 7.25 -12.85
C ALA A 436 6.06 8.17 -14.09
N ARG A 437 4.85 8.61 -14.50
CA ARG A 437 4.64 9.58 -15.59
C ARG A 437 5.24 10.94 -15.28
N TYR A 438 5.09 11.43 -14.05
CA TYR A 438 5.70 12.68 -13.60
C TYR A 438 7.22 12.67 -13.77
N TYR A 439 7.90 11.64 -13.27
CA TYR A 439 9.36 11.54 -13.41
C TYR A 439 9.80 11.33 -14.86
N GLU A 440 9.01 10.65 -15.68
CA GLU A 440 9.28 10.58 -17.12
C GLU A 440 9.32 11.99 -17.72
N HIS A 441 8.27 12.77 -17.48
CA HIS A 441 8.14 14.12 -18.02
C HIS A 441 9.30 15.03 -17.62
N VAL A 442 9.64 15.06 -16.32
CA VAL A 442 10.76 15.85 -15.76
C VAL A 442 12.07 15.52 -16.48
N GLN A 443 12.36 14.25 -16.74
CA GLN A 443 13.65 13.82 -17.28
C GLN A 443 13.80 14.03 -18.78
N THR A 444 12.69 14.18 -19.49
CA THR A 444 12.67 14.44 -20.93
C THR A 444 12.75 15.94 -21.30
N ASN A 445 12.88 16.81 -20.29
CA ASN A 445 13.06 18.27 -20.41
C ASN A 445 14.50 18.71 -20.01
N PRO A 446 15.40 18.95 -20.98
CA PRO A 446 16.83 19.23 -20.73
C PRO A 446 17.10 20.51 -19.93
N GLU A 447 16.27 21.55 -20.07
CA GLU A 447 16.45 22.85 -19.38
C GLU A 447 16.17 22.76 -17.86
N HIS A 448 15.57 21.67 -17.40
CA HIS A 448 15.06 21.49 -16.05
C HIS A 448 15.79 20.41 -15.22
N MET A 449 16.88 19.84 -15.75
CA MET A 449 17.68 18.83 -15.03
C MET A 449 18.36 19.36 -13.76
N LEU A 450 18.40 20.68 -13.53
CA LEU A 450 19.16 21.25 -12.42
C LEU A 450 18.32 21.42 -11.14
N ARG A 451 17.12 22.04 -11.17
CA ARG A 451 16.20 22.19 -10.02
C ARG A 451 14.75 22.51 -10.45
N PRO A 452 13.73 22.16 -9.65
CA PRO A 452 12.36 22.66 -9.84
C PRO A 452 12.30 24.20 -9.73
N PRO A 453 11.34 24.87 -10.40
CA PRO A 453 11.21 26.32 -10.35
C PRO A 453 10.71 26.80 -8.97
N GLY A 454 11.46 27.72 -8.35
CA GLY A 454 11.07 28.45 -7.13
C GLY A 454 11.84 28.04 -5.86
N ALA A 455 11.92 28.96 -4.90
CA ALA A 455 12.27 28.63 -3.51
C ALA A 455 11.05 27.99 -2.85
N GLU A 456 11.24 26.86 -2.20
CA GLU A 456 10.16 26.07 -1.61
C GLU A 456 9.55 26.80 -0.41
N GLU A 457 8.34 27.31 -0.58
CA GLU A 457 7.56 27.89 0.51
C GLU A 457 7.09 26.78 1.47
N PRO A 458 6.95 27.09 2.76
CA PRO A 458 6.33 26.20 3.72
C PRO A 458 4.93 25.75 3.29
N LEU A 459 4.59 24.49 3.58
CA LEU A 459 3.32 23.88 3.17
C LEU A 459 2.07 24.71 3.50
N ALA A 460 2.05 25.39 4.64
CA ALA A 460 0.93 26.23 5.06
C ALA A 460 0.77 27.49 4.20
N GLU A 461 1.88 28.06 3.72
CA GLU A 461 1.89 29.23 2.83
C GLU A 461 1.43 28.81 1.43
N LEU A 462 1.95 27.68 0.91
CA LEU A 462 1.49 27.10 -0.35
C LEU A 462 -0.01 26.78 -0.35
N ALA A 463 -0.53 26.23 0.76
CA ALA A 463 -1.95 25.90 0.89
C ALA A 463 -2.86 27.14 0.94
N ALA A 464 -2.33 28.33 1.23
CA ALA A 464 -3.11 29.58 1.23
C ALA A 464 -3.39 30.10 -0.20
N HIS A 465 -2.61 29.65 -1.20
CA HIS A 465 -2.67 30.14 -2.57
C HIS A 465 -3.13 29.06 -3.56
N GLU A 466 -3.49 29.49 -4.77
CA GLU A 466 -3.81 28.58 -5.87
C GLU A 466 -2.52 27.99 -6.45
N ALA A 467 -2.62 26.81 -7.09
CA ALA A 467 -1.46 26.19 -7.71
C ALA A 467 -0.94 27.05 -8.87
N THR A 468 0.37 27.31 -8.88
CA THR A 468 1.03 28.10 -9.93
C THR A 468 0.91 27.41 -11.30
N GLU A 469 1.05 28.17 -12.39
CA GLU A 469 1.07 27.61 -13.75
C GLU A 469 2.15 26.53 -13.91
N GLN A 470 3.30 26.71 -13.25
CA GLN A 470 4.38 25.70 -13.22
C GLN A 470 3.92 24.44 -12.49
N ALA A 471 3.30 24.57 -11.31
CA ALA A 471 2.80 23.42 -10.57
C ALA A 471 1.73 22.65 -11.37
N GLN A 472 0.84 23.36 -12.05
CA GLN A 472 -0.15 22.77 -12.95
C GLN A 472 0.50 22.05 -14.13
N THR A 473 1.57 22.60 -14.68
CA THR A 473 2.32 21.99 -15.80
C THR A 473 3.02 20.71 -15.37
N TYR A 474 3.73 20.72 -14.23
CA TYR A 474 4.55 19.57 -13.82
C TYR A 474 3.76 18.51 -13.05
N VAL A 475 2.99 18.89 -12.02
CA VAL A 475 2.23 17.93 -11.22
C VAL A 475 0.99 17.46 -11.97
N GLY A 476 0.44 18.31 -12.83
CA GLY A 476 -0.65 17.95 -13.73
C GLY A 476 -1.96 17.66 -13.01
N THR A 477 -2.69 16.69 -13.56
CA THR A 477 -4.04 16.31 -13.13
C THR A 477 -4.10 15.73 -11.72
N TYR A 478 -2.97 15.31 -11.16
CA TYR A 478 -2.93 14.78 -9.80
C TYR A 478 -3.32 15.82 -8.74
N LEU A 479 -3.14 17.13 -9.01
CA LEU A 479 -3.59 18.19 -8.12
C LEU A 479 -5.09 18.11 -7.80
N GLU A 480 -5.90 17.70 -8.78
CA GLU A 480 -7.35 17.52 -8.58
C GLU A 480 -7.66 16.27 -7.74
N SER A 481 -6.89 15.19 -7.92
CA SER A 481 -6.97 14.01 -7.05
C SER A 481 -6.64 14.34 -5.59
N ALA A 482 -5.57 15.13 -5.37
CA ALA A 482 -5.19 15.60 -4.05
C ALA A 482 -6.25 16.52 -3.43
N ARG A 483 -6.85 17.43 -4.22
CA ARG A 483 -7.98 18.27 -3.80
C ARG A 483 -9.16 17.42 -3.33
N LEU A 484 -9.56 16.42 -4.12
CA LEU A 484 -10.68 15.54 -3.79
C LEU A 484 -10.42 14.71 -2.53
N LEU A 485 -9.21 14.16 -2.38
CA LEU A 485 -8.79 13.49 -1.14
C LEU A 485 -8.92 14.42 0.08
N GLY A 486 -8.52 15.68 -0.04
CA GLY A 486 -8.63 16.68 1.02
C GLY A 486 -10.09 16.91 1.43
N GLN A 487 -10.95 17.08 0.44
CA GLN A 487 -12.39 17.22 0.64
C GLN A 487 -13.00 16.00 1.34
N ARG A 488 -12.76 14.77 0.82
CA ARG A 488 -13.33 13.54 1.43
C ARG A 488 -12.84 13.31 2.86
N THR A 489 -11.59 13.69 3.15
CA THR A 489 -11.02 13.61 4.50
C THR A 489 -11.70 14.58 5.47
N ALA A 490 -12.06 15.79 5.02
CA ALA A 490 -12.78 16.76 5.83
C ALA A 490 -14.24 16.36 6.08
N GLU A 491 -14.91 15.83 5.05
CA GLU A 491 -16.27 15.31 5.16
C GLU A 491 -16.33 14.12 6.13
N LEU A 492 -15.35 13.21 6.07
CA LEU A 492 -15.21 12.12 7.04
C LEU A 492 -15.09 12.64 8.47
N HIS A 493 -14.17 13.57 8.74
CA HIS A 493 -13.99 14.11 10.08
C HIS A 493 -15.22 14.85 10.58
N THR A 494 -15.92 15.55 9.70
CA THR A 494 -17.20 16.20 10.03
C THR A 494 -18.24 15.15 10.43
N ALA A 495 -18.38 14.07 9.66
CA ALA A 495 -19.32 12.98 9.97
C ALA A 495 -18.98 12.27 11.30
N LEU A 496 -17.69 12.11 11.60
CA LEU A 496 -17.20 11.52 12.86
C LEU A 496 -17.44 12.41 14.07
N ALA A 497 -17.44 13.73 13.88
CA ALA A 497 -17.63 14.72 14.94
C ALA A 497 -19.09 15.09 15.21
N ASP A 498 -20.01 14.81 14.28
CA ASP A 498 -21.41 15.22 14.28
C ASP A 498 -22.29 14.47 15.33
N ALA A 499 -21.73 14.06 16.46
CA ALA A 499 -22.38 13.26 17.49
C ALA A 499 -22.41 13.99 18.84
N HIS A 500 -22.96 15.21 18.87
CA HIS A 500 -23.05 15.99 20.10
C HIS A 500 -23.87 15.25 21.19
N GLY A 501 -23.27 15.07 22.37
CA GLY A 501 -23.87 14.34 23.49
C GLY A 501 -23.63 12.83 23.50
N ASP A 502 -23.00 12.27 22.46
CA ASP A 502 -22.55 10.88 22.45
C ASP A 502 -21.17 10.76 23.11
N GLU A 503 -21.03 9.96 24.17
CA GLU A 503 -19.75 9.79 24.86
C GLU A 503 -18.65 9.18 23.98
N THR A 504 -19.01 8.38 22.98
CA THR A 504 -18.09 7.64 22.11
C THR A 504 -17.58 8.48 20.93
N PHE A 505 -18.43 9.32 20.34
CA PHE A 505 -18.12 10.10 19.13
C PHE A 505 -18.12 11.61 19.33
N GLY A 506 -18.79 12.12 20.37
CA GLY A 506 -18.87 13.54 20.66
C GLY A 506 -17.48 14.17 20.82
N PRO A 507 -17.23 15.36 20.25
CA PRO A 507 -15.95 16.05 20.41
C PRO A 507 -15.61 16.31 21.88
N GLU A 508 -14.35 16.11 22.25
CA GLU A 508 -13.83 16.36 23.59
C GLU A 508 -12.83 17.51 23.58
N GLU A 509 -12.72 18.26 24.69
CA GLU A 509 -11.70 19.30 24.81
C GLU A 509 -10.27 18.72 24.66
N PHE A 510 -9.42 19.44 23.94
CA PHE A 510 -7.98 19.19 23.92
C PHE A 510 -7.33 19.72 25.21
N SER A 511 -7.56 19.00 26.31
CA SER A 511 -7.17 19.45 27.65
C SER A 511 -5.64 19.51 27.84
N THR A 512 -5.19 20.29 28.82
CA THR A 512 -3.77 20.38 29.19
C THR A 512 -3.22 19.05 29.72
N LEU A 513 -4.06 18.23 30.35
CA LEU A 513 -3.70 16.87 30.76
C LEU A 513 -3.46 15.97 29.55
N TYR A 514 -4.34 16.02 28.54
CA TYR A 514 -4.15 15.28 27.30
C TYR A 514 -2.91 15.76 26.55
N GLN A 515 -2.67 17.07 26.45
CA GLN A 515 -1.44 17.64 25.88
C GLN A 515 -0.17 17.05 26.51
N ARG A 516 -0.14 16.96 27.85
CA ARG A 516 0.98 16.35 28.59
C ARG A 516 1.10 14.87 28.30
N SER A 517 -0.02 14.13 28.30
CA SER A 517 -0.03 12.70 27.98
C SER A 517 0.49 12.42 26.56
N LEU A 518 0.07 13.24 25.59
CA LEU A 518 0.51 13.13 24.20
C LEU A 518 2.02 13.36 24.07
N TYR A 519 2.53 14.42 24.71
CA TYR A 519 3.97 14.69 24.75
C TYR A 519 4.78 13.53 25.37
N GLN A 520 4.32 12.96 26.48
CA GLN A 520 5.00 11.82 27.10
C GLN A 520 4.97 10.57 26.22
N SER A 521 3.86 10.32 25.53
CA SER A 521 3.75 9.23 24.55
C SER A 521 4.75 9.40 23.40
N GLN A 522 4.85 10.61 22.83
CA GLN A 522 5.78 10.91 21.73
C GLN A 522 7.24 10.84 22.16
N ARG A 523 7.56 11.31 23.37
CA ARG A 523 8.91 11.16 23.96
C ARG A 523 9.29 9.69 24.12
N THR A 524 8.37 8.88 24.64
CA THR A 524 8.58 7.44 24.83
C THR A 524 8.77 6.74 23.49
N HIS A 525 7.90 7.02 22.51
CA HIS A 525 8.01 6.48 21.16
C HIS A 525 9.34 6.86 20.51
N THR A 526 9.73 8.14 20.57
CA THR A 526 11.03 8.62 20.06
C THR A 526 12.19 7.84 20.68
N GLY A 527 12.22 7.68 22.00
CA GLY A 527 13.27 6.92 22.69
C GLY A 527 13.34 5.46 22.23
N GLN A 528 12.18 4.82 22.03
CA GLN A 528 12.10 3.44 21.51
C GLN A 528 12.63 3.33 20.08
N VAL A 529 12.20 4.23 19.17
CA VAL A 529 12.63 4.23 17.78
C VAL A 529 14.13 4.49 17.66
N LEU A 530 14.66 5.47 18.39
CA LEU A 530 16.09 5.77 18.35
C LEU A 530 16.93 4.67 19.01
N SER A 531 16.41 3.99 20.05
CA SER A 531 17.06 2.81 20.61
C SER A 531 17.10 1.64 19.61
N LEU A 532 16.01 1.41 18.88
CA LEU A 532 15.97 0.43 17.80
C LEU A 532 16.97 0.77 16.69
N LEU A 533 17.02 2.04 16.27
CA LEU A 533 17.98 2.52 15.27
C LEU A 533 19.43 2.32 15.73
N ARG A 534 19.75 2.64 17.01
CA ARG A 534 21.08 2.36 17.59
C ARG A 534 21.42 0.88 17.54
N GLY A 535 20.47 0.01 17.91
CA GLY A 535 20.65 -1.45 17.91
C GLY A 535 20.92 -2.02 16.51
N LYS A 536 20.24 -1.49 15.48
CA LYS A 536 20.34 -1.94 14.09
C LYS A 536 21.37 -1.19 13.25
N LEU A 537 22.09 -0.22 13.81
CA LEU A 537 22.98 0.67 13.05
C LEU A 537 24.06 -0.09 12.26
N ARG A 538 24.56 -1.22 12.80
CA ARG A 538 25.57 -2.05 12.14
C ARG A 538 24.99 -2.88 10.99
N ASP A 539 23.73 -3.27 11.12
CA ASP A 539 22.99 -4.09 10.15
C ASP A 539 22.46 -3.27 8.97
N LEU A 540 22.40 -1.94 9.13
CA LEU A 540 22.01 -1.04 8.04
C LEU A 540 23.02 -1.04 6.88
N PRO A 541 22.54 -0.86 5.64
CA PRO A 541 23.39 -0.61 4.48
C PRO A 541 24.41 0.51 4.75
N ALA A 542 25.66 0.31 4.31
CA ALA A 542 26.78 1.19 4.64
C ALA A 542 26.52 2.67 4.29
N HIS A 543 25.81 2.92 3.20
CA HIS A 543 25.47 4.28 2.74
C HIS A 543 24.45 5.00 3.64
N LEU A 544 23.67 4.28 4.46
CA LEU A 544 22.66 4.87 5.36
C LEU A 544 23.19 5.18 6.76
N ARG A 545 24.30 4.54 7.17
CA ARG A 545 24.87 4.71 8.51
C ARG A 545 25.22 6.16 8.86
N PRO A 546 25.74 7.01 7.94
CA PRO A 546 25.99 8.42 8.23
C PRO A 546 24.70 9.19 8.56
N ALA A 547 23.65 9.01 7.74
CA ALA A 547 22.36 9.68 7.96
C ALA A 547 21.68 9.20 9.27
N ALA A 548 21.72 7.89 9.54
CA ALA A 548 21.24 7.32 10.80
C ALA A 548 21.98 7.89 12.02
N SER A 549 23.31 8.00 11.95
CA SER A 549 24.13 8.57 13.02
C SER A 549 23.85 10.07 13.24
N ALA A 550 23.64 10.82 12.15
CA ALA A 550 23.26 12.22 12.23
C ALA A 550 21.90 12.42 12.89
N LEU A 551 20.91 11.57 12.57
CA LEU A 551 19.60 11.61 13.24
C LEU A 551 19.71 11.28 14.74
N LEU A 552 20.52 10.27 15.11
CA LEU A 552 20.76 9.92 16.51
C LEU A 552 21.38 11.08 17.31
N ALA A 553 22.29 11.85 16.69
CA ALA A 553 22.88 13.03 17.33
C ALA A 553 21.88 14.19 17.53
N ARG A 554 20.74 14.16 16.82
CA ARG A 554 19.67 15.19 16.87
C ARG A 554 18.48 14.80 17.73
N GLU A 555 18.60 13.77 18.58
CA GLU A 555 17.56 13.34 19.52
C GLU A 555 17.00 14.52 20.35
N GLY A 556 17.87 15.38 20.86
CA GLY A 556 17.47 16.57 21.61
C GLY A 556 16.62 17.56 20.82
N GLU A 557 16.90 17.72 19.51
CA GLU A 557 16.13 18.60 18.63
C GLU A 557 14.72 18.04 18.40
N VAL A 558 14.60 16.74 18.13
CA VAL A 558 13.33 16.04 17.96
C VAL A 558 12.46 16.21 19.22
N LEU A 559 13.02 15.95 20.40
CA LEU A 559 12.32 16.11 21.68
C LEU A 559 11.92 17.56 21.97
N ALA A 560 12.75 18.53 21.58
CA ALA A 560 12.42 19.94 21.70
C ALA A 560 11.23 20.34 20.82
N ARG A 561 11.07 19.75 19.64
CA ARG A 561 9.89 19.99 18.78
C ARG A 561 8.61 19.51 19.43
N PHE A 562 8.60 18.28 19.95
CA PHE A 562 7.45 17.74 20.67
C PHE A 562 7.11 18.56 21.91
N ARG A 563 8.11 19.09 22.62
CA ARG A 563 7.89 19.89 23.85
C ARG A 563 7.06 21.15 23.60
N ARG A 564 7.02 21.70 22.38
CA ARG A 564 6.24 22.91 22.06
C ARG A 564 4.74 22.73 22.32
N ILE A 565 4.21 21.49 22.19
CA ILE A 565 2.79 21.19 22.45
C ILE A 565 2.36 21.47 23.90
N VAL A 566 3.29 21.47 24.86
CA VAL A 566 3.00 21.77 26.28
C VAL A 566 3.38 23.21 26.66
N GLY A 567 3.83 24.02 25.71
CA GLY A 567 4.24 25.41 25.95
C GLY A 567 3.08 26.39 26.15
N LYS A 568 1.92 26.12 25.54
CA LYS A 568 0.66 26.86 25.76
C LYS A 568 -0.56 25.94 25.66
N LYS A 569 -1.70 26.37 26.20
CA LYS A 569 -2.99 25.65 26.03
C LYS A 569 -3.49 25.85 24.59
N LEU A 570 -3.73 24.76 23.88
CA LEU A 570 -4.26 24.81 22.51
C LEU A 570 -5.78 24.78 22.56
N LYS A 571 -6.42 25.72 21.85
CA LYS A 571 -7.88 25.79 21.74
C LYS A 571 -8.32 24.96 20.55
N THR A 572 -8.64 23.69 20.80
CA THR A 572 -9.15 22.77 19.80
C THR A 572 -9.86 21.59 20.49
N VAL A 573 -10.33 20.64 19.70
CA VAL A 573 -11.05 19.45 20.17
C VAL A 573 -10.37 18.16 19.73
N ARG A 574 -10.86 17.06 20.28
CA ARG A 574 -10.49 15.69 19.92
C ARG A 574 -11.75 14.96 19.47
N ILE A 575 -11.65 14.27 18.35
CA ILE A 575 -12.74 13.49 17.78
C ILE A 575 -12.29 12.05 17.53
N ARG A 576 -13.22 11.17 17.19
CA ARG A 576 -12.84 9.90 16.57
C ARG A 576 -12.25 10.18 15.19
N CYS A 577 -11.12 9.53 14.92
CA CYS A 577 -10.34 9.65 13.70
C CYS A 577 -10.11 8.25 13.13
N HIS A 578 -9.63 8.18 11.90
CA HIS A 578 -9.21 6.92 11.29
C HIS A 578 -7.97 6.35 12.00
N GLY A 579 -7.02 7.20 12.41
CA GLY A 579 -5.91 6.82 13.30
C GLY A 579 -4.70 6.15 12.63
N ASP A 580 -4.83 5.68 11.39
CA ASP A 580 -3.72 5.22 10.53
C ASP A 580 -3.99 5.55 9.05
N TYR A 581 -4.31 6.81 8.77
CA TYR A 581 -4.74 7.25 7.45
C TYR A 581 -3.56 7.49 6.50
N HIS A 582 -3.58 6.83 5.34
CA HIS A 582 -2.60 6.99 4.25
C HIS A 582 -3.20 6.51 2.92
N LEU A 583 -2.51 6.73 1.78
CA LEU A 583 -3.00 6.37 0.43
C LEU A 583 -3.31 4.87 0.25
N GLY A 584 -2.74 4.01 1.09
CA GLY A 584 -3.00 2.57 1.06
C GLY A 584 -4.38 2.20 1.63
N GLN A 585 -4.97 3.08 2.45
CA GLN A 585 -6.29 2.90 3.07
C GLN A 585 -7.41 3.61 2.30
N VAL A 586 -7.13 3.97 1.05
CA VAL A 586 -8.08 4.64 0.18
C VAL A 586 -8.16 3.87 -1.12
N LEU A 587 -9.38 3.58 -1.60
CA LEU A 587 -9.63 3.03 -2.93
C LEU A 587 -9.86 4.14 -3.93
N PHE A 588 -9.38 3.95 -5.16
CA PHE A 588 -9.69 4.82 -6.29
C PHE A 588 -10.73 4.18 -7.20
N THR A 589 -11.88 4.84 -7.36
CA THR A 589 -13.01 4.34 -8.17
C THR A 589 -12.94 4.75 -9.64
N GLY A 590 -11.86 5.40 -10.07
CA GLY A 590 -11.74 6.02 -11.39
C GLY A 590 -12.22 7.47 -11.45
N ARG A 591 -13.08 7.88 -10.51
CA ARG A 591 -13.61 9.26 -10.42
C ARG A 591 -13.61 9.87 -9.02
N ASP A 592 -13.60 9.03 -7.98
CA ASP A 592 -13.68 9.45 -6.58
C ASP A 592 -12.92 8.46 -5.68
N PHE A 593 -12.82 8.80 -4.40
CA PHE A 593 -12.11 8.03 -3.38
C PHE A 593 -13.06 7.44 -2.34
N VAL A 594 -12.74 6.24 -1.87
CA VAL A 594 -13.46 5.57 -0.78
C VAL A 594 -12.47 5.16 0.30
N ILE A 595 -12.74 5.56 1.54
CA ILE A 595 -11.87 5.34 2.69
C ILE A 595 -12.20 3.98 3.31
N LEU A 596 -11.16 3.23 3.67
CA LEU A 596 -11.24 1.89 4.28
C LEU A 596 -10.45 1.83 5.58
N ASP A 597 -10.57 0.71 6.30
CA ASP A 597 -9.65 0.29 7.37
C ASP A 597 -9.53 1.26 8.56
N PHE A 598 -10.65 1.49 9.24
CA PHE A 598 -10.74 2.31 10.45
C PHE A 598 -10.20 1.63 11.71
N GLU A 599 -9.47 0.52 11.55
CA GLU A 599 -8.93 -0.26 12.64
C GLU A 599 -7.91 0.52 13.50
N GLY A 600 -7.29 1.56 12.93
CA GLY A 600 -6.16 2.28 13.50
C GLY A 600 -4.86 1.46 13.44
N GLU A 601 -3.80 1.92 14.10
CA GLU A 601 -2.50 1.22 14.06
C GLU A 601 -2.60 -0.20 14.69
N PRO A 602 -2.47 -1.29 13.89
CA PRO A 602 -2.77 -2.64 14.36
C PRO A 602 -1.84 -3.15 15.46
N ALA A 603 -0.71 -2.49 15.72
CA ALA A 603 0.19 -2.85 16.81
C ALA A 603 -0.37 -2.43 18.19
N ARG A 604 -1.22 -1.40 18.25
CA ARG A 604 -1.71 -0.82 19.51
C ARG A 604 -2.94 -1.56 20.06
N PRO A 605 -3.13 -1.64 21.39
CA PRO A 605 -4.34 -2.22 21.99
C PRO A 605 -5.62 -1.46 21.58
N VAL A 606 -6.76 -2.15 21.50
CA VAL A 606 -8.04 -1.55 21.11
C VAL A 606 -8.42 -0.30 21.92
N GLY A 607 -8.14 -0.28 23.22
CA GLY A 607 -8.41 0.87 24.09
C GLY A 607 -7.65 2.13 23.65
N GLU A 608 -6.42 1.98 23.17
CA GLU A 608 -5.62 3.10 22.66
C GLU A 608 -6.07 3.54 21.27
N ARG A 609 -6.50 2.59 20.43
CA ARG A 609 -7.02 2.84 19.07
C ARG A 609 -8.36 3.59 19.09
N ARG A 610 -9.15 3.47 20.17
CA ARG A 610 -10.41 4.20 20.37
C ARG A 610 -10.25 5.62 20.94
N ILE A 611 -9.05 6.01 21.38
CA ILE A 611 -8.81 7.35 21.95
C ILE A 611 -9.11 8.44 20.90
N LYS A 612 -9.96 9.40 21.28
CA LYS A 612 -10.21 10.60 20.45
C LYS A 612 -8.95 11.45 20.32
N ARG A 613 -8.65 11.89 19.10
CA ARG A 613 -7.41 12.59 18.72
C ARG A 613 -7.75 13.84 17.91
N SER A 614 -6.74 14.68 17.67
CA SER A 614 -6.91 15.80 16.75
C SER A 614 -7.06 15.27 15.31
N PRO A 615 -7.99 15.81 14.50
CA PRO A 615 -8.11 15.49 13.07
C PRO A 615 -6.81 15.68 12.28
N LEU A 616 -5.96 16.59 12.76
CA LEU A 616 -4.66 16.88 12.14
C LEU A 616 -3.70 15.68 12.16
N ARG A 617 -3.94 14.65 12.97
CA ARG A 617 -3.18 13.38 12.91
C ARG A 617 -3.40 12.66 11.59
N ASP A 618 -4.64 12.53 11.14
CA ASP A 618 -4.97 11.86 9.87
C ASP A 618 -4.48 12.70 8.68
N VAL A 619 -4.63 14.03 8.76
CA VAL A 619 -4.07 14.98 7.77
C VAL A 619 -2.55 14.81 7.66
N ALA A 620 -1.84 14.77 8.79
CA ALA A 620 -0.40 14.53 8.81
C ALA A 620 -0.02 13.17 8.22
N GLY A 621 -0.81 12.12 8.48
CA GLY A 621 -0.64 10.79 7.89
C GLY A 621 -0.70 10.81 6.37
N MET A 622 -1.71 11.48 5.79
CA MET A 622 -1.83 11.60 4.33
C MET A 622 -0.71 12.46 3.72
N LEU A 623 -0.34 13.57 4.37
CA LEU A 623 0.79 14.41 3.92
C LEU A 623 2.12 13.65 3.93
N ARG A 624 2.35 12.80 4.94
CA ARG A 624 3.49 11.87 4.96
C ARG A 624 3.38 10.83 3.86
N SER A 625 2.18 10.32 3.57
CA SER A 625 1.94 9.35 2.50
C SER A 625 2.28 9.90 1.11
N PHE A 626 2.01 11.18 0.81
CA PHE A 626 2.44 11.79 -0.47
C PHE A 626 3.96 11.89 -0.57
N ASP A 627 4.61 12.33 0.50
CA ASP A 627 6.08 12.43 0.57
C ASP A 627 6.74 11.05 0.40
N TYR A 628 6.22 10.06 1.11
CA TYR A 628 6.70 8.69 1.02
C TYR A 628 6.44 8.11 -0.38
N ALA A 629 5.27 8.34 -0.99
CA ALA A 629 4.96 7.88 -2.34
C ALA A 629 5.92 8.43 -3.40
N ALA A 630 6.19 9.74 -3.36
CA ALA A 630 7.14 10.38 -4.27
C ALA A 630 8.53 9.71 -4.20
N HIS A 631 9.07 9.58 -2.98
CA HIS A 631 10.38 8.95 -2.79
C HIS A 631 10.39 7.44 -3.08
N ALA A 632 9.29 6.72 -2.80
CA ALA A 632 9.15 5.30 -3.11
C ALA A 632 9.12 5.07 -4.63
N ALA A 633 8.34 5.84 -5.38
CA ALA A 633 8.30 5.77 -6.85
C ALA A 633 9.68 6.06 -7.46
N LEU A 634 10.37 7.08 -6.94
CA LEU A 634 11.71 7.43 -7.38
C LEU A 634 12.71 6.29 -7.09
N LYS A 635 12.72 5.75 -5.87
CA LYS A 635 13.60 4.64 -5.47
C LYS A 635 13.34 3.38 -6.29
N LEU A 636 12.06 3.03 -6.51
CA LEU A 636 11.67 1.87 -7.32
C LEU A 636 12.22 1.99 -8.75
N ARG A 637 12.27 3.20 -9.29
CA ARG A 637 12.76 3.52 -10.62
C ARG A 637 14.28 3.53 -10.73
N THR A 638 14.98 4.09 -9.75
CA THR A 638 16.44 4.25 -9.81
C THR A 638 17.20 3.01 -9.34
N GLY A 639 16.59 2.20 -8.47
CA GLY A 639 17.25 1.07 -7.83
C GLY A 639 18.36 1.48 -6.85
N ASP A 640 19.08 0.49 -6.34
CA ASP A 640 20.09 0.66 -5.27
C ASP A 640 21.55 0.56 -5.78
N THR A 641 21.80 0.79 -7.08
CA THR A 641 23.17 0.87 -7.63
C THR A 641 23.81 2.24 -7.34
N ASP A 642 25.13 2.39 -7.52
CA ASP A 642 25.80 3.70 -7.38
C ASP A 642 25.22 4.74 -8.36
N GLU A 643 25.07 4.36 -9.63
CA GLU A 643 24.43 5.20 -10.66
C GLU A 643 22.97 5.51 -10.31
N GLY A 644 22.23 4.53 -9.77
CA GLY A 644 20.87 4.70 -9.29
C GLY A 644 20.78 5.72 -8.16
N ARG A 645 21.70 5.66 -7.19
CA ARG A 645 21.77 6.63 -6.08
C ARG A 645 22.08 8.05 -6.56
N GLU A 646 22.97 8.21 -7.53
CA GLU A 646 23.26 9.52 -8.13
C GLU A 646 22.02 10.09 -8.83
N GLN A 647 21.30 9.27 -9.59
CA GLN A 647 20.04 9.67 -10.22
C GLN A 647 18.95 10.00 -9.20
N TYR A 648 18.86 9.22 -8.12
CA TYR A 648 17.95 9.51 -7.01
C TYR A 648 18.25 10.89 -6.41
N ALA A 649 19.52 11.18 -6.11
CA ALA A 649 19.93 12.47 -5.55
C ALA A 649 19.60 13.64 -6.48
N ALA A 650 19.78 13.47 -7.80
CA ALA A 650 19.45 14.49 -8.80
C ALA A 650 17.94 14.77 -8.90
N LEU A 651 17.09 13.77 -8.67
CA LEU A 651 15.63 13.88 -8.80
C LEU A 651 14.90 14.07 -7.45
N ALA A 652 15.59 13.92 -6.33
CA ALA A 652 15.02 14.12 -5.00
C ALA A 652 14.36 15.50 -4.82
N PRO A 653 14.89 16.62 -5.35
CA PRO A 653 14.19 17.90 -5.31
C PRO A 653 12.85 17.89 -6.05
N TRP A 654 12.75 17.16 -7.17
CA TRP A 654 11.50 17.00 -7.91
C TRP A 654 10.50 16.09 -7.18
N ALA A 655 10.98 15.06 -6.47
CA ALA A 655 10.15 14.27 -5.57
C ALA A 655 9.53 15.15 -4.48
N HIS A 656 10.36 16.02 -3.90
CA HIS A 656 9.90 16.94 -2.87
C HIS A 656 8.90 17.96 -3.41
N TYR A 657 9.19 18.57 -4.57
CA TYR A 657 8.30 19.51 -5.25
C TYR A 657 6.91 18.93 -5.49
N TRP A 658 6.83 17.70 -6.01
CA TRP A 658 5.56 17.01 -6.24
C TRP A 658 4.79 16.79 -4.93
N ALA A 659 5.49 16.33 -3.88
CA ALA A 659 4.88 16.06 -2.59
C ALA A 659 4.38 17.33 -1.90
N GLN A 660 5.10 18.45 -2.02
CA GLN A 660 4.70 19.75 -1.49
C GLN A 660 3.43 20.26 -2.18
N TRP A 661 3.38 20.28 -3.52
CA TRP A 661 2.23 20.79 -4.25
C TRP A 661 0.99 19.90 -4.07
N SER A 662 1.14 18.58 -4.17
CA SER A 662 0.06 17.64 -3.89
C SER A 662 -0.44 17.77 -2.45
N GLY A 663 0.48 17.85 -1.48
CA GLY A 663 0.14 18.07 -0.08
C GLY A 663 -0.54 19.42 0.18
N SER A 664 -0.10 20.48 -0.49
CA SER A 664 -0.68 21.83 -0.34
C SER A 664 -2.11 21.87 -0.85
N ARG A 665 -2.39 21.21 -1.99
CA ARG A 665 -3.74 21.13 -2.54
C ARG A 665 -4.68 20.29 -1.70
N PHE A 666 -4.19 19.18 -1.18
CA PHE A 666 -4.91 18.37 -0.20
C PHE A 666 -5.24 19.18 1.06
N LEU A 667 -4.24 19.86 1.64
CA LEU A 667 -4.42 20.64 2.88
C LEU A 667 -5.39 21.81 2.66
N ARG A 668 -5.26 22.53 1.54
CA ARG A 668 -6.17 23.63 1.20
C ARG A 668 -7.62 23.18 1.12
N ALA A 669 -7.91 22.15 0.33
CA ALA A 669 -9.26 21.62 0.18
C ALA A 669 -9.84 21.10 1.50
N TYR A 670 -8.99 20.49 2.33
CA TYR A 670 -9.35 20.08 3.67
C TYR A 670 -9.75 21.27 4.55
N LEU A 671 -8.93 22.32 4.60
CA LEU A 671 -9.19 23.52 5.42
C LEU A 671 -10.42 24.28 4.95
N GLU A 672 -10.61 24.46 3.63
CA GLU A 672 -11.79 25.09 3.04
C GLU A 672 -13.07 24.33 3.43
N THR A 673 -13.04 23.00 3.40
CA THR A 673 -14.19 22.15 3.77
C THR A 673 -14.46 22.14 5.29
N MET A 674 -13.41 22.30 6.10
CA MET A 674 -13.50 22.33 7.57
C MET A 674 -13.87 23.72 8.12
N ALA A 675 -13.89 24.75 7.28
CA ALA A 675 -14.18 26.12 7.70
C ALA A 675 -15.53 26.20 8.44
N GLY A 676 -15.53 26.88 9.61
CA GLY A 676 -16.74 27.06 10.43
C GLY A 676 -17.17 25.84 11.26
N LYS A 677 -16.47 24.70 11.21
CA LYS A 677 -16.82 23.49 11.98
C LYS A 677 -16.30 23.46 13.42
N ALA A 678 -15.41 24.38 13.80
CA ALA A 678 -14.78 24.46 15.13
C ALA A 678 -14.08 23.15 15.59
N LEU A 679 -13.54 22.37 14.65
CA LEU A 679 -12.83 21.10 14.91
C LEU A 679 -11.29 21.23 14.84
N LEU A 680 -10.79 22.37 14.37
CA LEU A 680 -9.38 22.67 14.17
C LEU A 680 -8.96 23.85 15.08
N PRO A 681 -7.67 24.05 15.33
CA PRO A 681 -7.20 25.25 16.02
C PRO A 681 -7.54 26.51 15.22
N ASP A 682 -8.01 27.55 15.91
CA ASP A 682 -8.31 28.85 15.29
C ASP A 682 -7.03 29.63 14.91
N ASP A 683 -5.95 29.42 15.66
CA ASP A 683 -4.64 30.05 15.45
C ASP A 683 -3.83 29.26 14.40
N PRO A 684 -3.45 29.87 13.26
CA PRO A 684 -2.62 29.22 12.25
C PRO A 684 -1.28 28.70 12.78
N ASP A 685 -0.68 29.38 13.76
CA ASP A 685 0.58 28.93 14.37
C ASP A 685 0.38 27.64 15.19
N ASP A 686 -0.80 27.46 15.80
CA ASP A 686 -1.18 26.25 16.53
C ASP A 686 -1.43 25.09 15.59
N MET A 687 -2.13 25.34 14.49
CA MET A 687 -2.33 24.36 13.44
C MET A 687 -0.98 23.90 12.85
N GLU A 688 -0.07 24.83 12.53
CA GLU A 688 1.25 24.48 12.01
C GLU A 688 2.06 23.67 13.03
N LEU A 689 2.03 24.07 14.31
CA LEU A 689 2.70 23.34 15.39
C LEU A 689 2.21 21.90 15.48
N MET A 690 0.89 21.69 15.47
CA MET A 690 0.28 20.37 15.57
C MET A 690 0.57 19.51 14.34
N LEU A 691 0.49 20.08 13.13
CA LEU A 691 0.82 19.36 11.89
C LEU A 691 2.29 18.95 11.84
N ASP A 692 3.23 19.85 12.17
CA ASP A 692 4.67 19.55 12.23
C ASP A 692 4.94 18.40 13.21
N MET A 693 4.35 18.48 14.40
CA MET A 693 4.46 17.47 15.44
C MET A 693 3.93 16.10 14.98
N TYR A 694 2.72 16.02 14.42
CA TYR A 694 2.14 14.74 13.98
C TYR A 694 2.87 14.16 12.77
N ARG A 695 3.36 15.00 11.84
CA ARG A 695 4.17 14.52 10.71
C ARG A 695 5.49 13.93 11.21
N LEU A 696 6.11 14.55 12.22
CA LEU A 696 7.37 14.07 12.79
C LEU A 696 7.18 12.73 13.51
N ASP A 697 6.11 12.60 14.30
CA ASP A 697 5.72 11.37 14.98
C ASP A 697 5.45 10.23 13.97
N LYS A 698 4.72 10.52 12.89
CA LYS A 698 4.46 9.53 11.83
C LYS A 698 5.72 9.12 11.09
N ALA A 699 6.66 10.04 10.83
CA ALA A 699 7.94 9.71 10.21
C ALA A 699 8.84 8.82 11.11
N LEU A 700 8.79 9.00 12.44
CA LEU A 700 9.46 8.11 13.39
C LEU A 700 8.83 6.70 13.38
N TYR A 701 7.50 6.62 13.31
CA TYR A 701 6.79 5.35 13.17
C TYR A 701 7.18 4.63 11.88
N GLU A 702 7.21 5.33 10.73
CA GLU A 702 7.67 4.79 9.45
C GLU A 702 9.10 4.24 9.55
N LEU A 703 10.02 4.98 10.17
CA LEU A 703 11.39 4.50 10.38
C LEU A 703 11.43 3.19 11.17
N ALA A 704 10.70 3.10 12.28
CA ALA A 704 10.65 1.88 13.07
C ALA A 704 10.04 0.70 12.30
N TYR A 705 9.04 0.97 11.48
CA TYR A 705 8.41 -0.03 10.62
C TYR A 705 9.40 -0.56 9.57
N GLU A 706 10.10 0.31 8.84
CA GLU A 706 11.07 -0.11 7.83
C GLU A 706 12.27 -0.84 8.43
N LEU A 707 12.78 -0.39 9.58
CA LEU A 707 13.86 -1.07 10.30
C LEU A 707 13.51 -2.52 10.64
N ASN A 708 12.23 -2.84 10.89
CA ASN A 708 11.78 -4.18 11.28
C ASN A 708 11.35 -5.05 10.11
N ASN A 709 10.90 -4.46 9.00
CA ASN A 709 10.31 -5.22 7.90
C ASN A 709 11.12 -5.14 6.60
N ARG A 710 11.72 -3.98 6.29
CA ARG A 710 12.44 -3.70 5.04
C ARG A 710 13.60 -2.72 5.29
N PRO A 711 14.73 -3.16 5.90
CA PRO A 711 15.81 -2.26 6.29
C PRO A 711 16.38 -1.40 5.15
N ASP A 712 16.35 -1.89 3.91
CA ASP A 712 16.81 -1.14 2.73
C ASP A 712 15.90 0.06 2.40
N TRP A 713 14.65 0.06 2.85
CA TRP A 713 13.69 1.15 2.66
C TRP A 713 13.74 2.18 3.80
N ALA A 714 14.63 2.02 4.78
CA ALA A 714 14.79 2.97 5.88
C ALA A 714 15.35 4.33 5.42
N ASP A 715 15.93 4.41 4.22
CA ASP A 715 16.43 5.65 3.63
C ASP A 715 15.34 6.71 3.44
N ILE A 716 14.15 6.32 2.99
CA ILE A 716 13.01 7.22 2.77
C ILE A 716 12.64 7.96 4.07
N PRO A 717 12.29 7.28 5.19
CA PRO A 717 11.95 7.97 6.44
C PRO A 717 13.17 8.67 7.08
N LEU A 718 14.41 8.16 6.94
CA LEU A 718 15.61 8.85 7.44
C LEU A 718 15.81 10.21 6.76
N HIS A 719 15.73 10.27 5.43
CA HIS A 719 15.85 11.51 4.68
C HIS A 719 14.66 12.45 4.95
N GLY A 720 13.45 11.90 5.05
CA GLY A 720 12.25 12.65 5.43
C GLY A 720 12.40 13.35 6.78
N LEU A 721 12.83 12.61 7.81
CA LEU A 721 13.11 13.16 9.15
C LEU A 721 14.18 14.24 9.10
N THR A 722 15.30 13.99 8.41
CA THR A 722 16.40 14.95 8.28
C THR A 722 15.92 16.26 7.67
N ARG A 723 15.19 16.21 6.54
CA ARG A 723 14.64 17.39 5.87
C ARG A 723 13.65 18.15 6.73
N MET A 724 12.76 17.45 7.44
CA MET A 724 11.83 18.08 8.38
C MET A 724 12.58 18.82 9.49
N LEU A 725 13.68 18.27 9.97
CA LEU A 725 14.51 18.93 10.96
C LEU A 725 15.25 20.15 10.36
N ASP A 726 15.76 20.05 9.13
CA ASP A 726 16.52 21.15 8.49
C ASP A 726 15.64 22.35 8.11
N GLY A 727 14.42 22.11 7.62
CA GLY A 727 13.52 23.17 7.14
C GLY A 727 13.13 24.24 8.16
N ARG A 728 13.28 23.99 9.47
CA ARG A 728 13.05 24.99 10.54
C ARG A 728 14.32 25.68 11.04
N SER A 729 15.50 25.06 10.94
CA SER A 729 16.76 25.73 11.30
C SER A 729 16.97 26.99 10.44
N ALA A 730 16.56 26.94 9.16
CA ALA A 730 16.56 28.09 8.26
C ALA A 730 15.55 29.20 8.65
N ARG A 731 14.39 28.85 9.24
CA ARG A 731 13.39 29.82 9.74
C ARG A 731 13.85 30.56 11.00
N SER A 732 14.64 29.91 11.86
CA SER A 732 15.22 30.54 13.06
C SER A 732 16.28 31.59 12.70
N SER A 733 16.99 31.44 11.58
CA SER A 733 17.97 32.41 11.10
C SER A 733 17.37 33.53 10.26
N ALA A 734 16.19 33.33 9.65
CA ALA A 734 15.51 34.36 8.85
C ALA A 734 14.56 35.27 9.64
N ARG A 735 14.17 34.88 10.87
CA ARG A 735 13.36 35.69 11.81
C ARG A 735 14.17 36.40 12.90
N ARG A 736 15.50 36.32 12.83
CA ARG A 736 16.44 37.16 13.61
C ARG A 736 17.08 38.14 12.65
#